data_AF-A0AA36JHH9-F1
#
_entry.id   AF-A0AA36JHH9-F1
#
_cell.length_a   1.000
_cell.length_b   1.000
_cell.length_c   1.000
_cell.angle_alpha   90.00
_cell.angle_beta   90.00
_cell.angle_gamma   90.00
#
_symmetry.space_group_name_H-M   'P 1'
#
loop_
_entity.id
_entity.type
_entity.pdbx_description
1 polymer ?
#
loop_
_entity_poly.entity_id
_entity_poly.type
_entity_poly.pdbx_seq_one_letter_code
_entity_poly.pdbx_strand_id
1 'polypeptide(L)'
;MPAIEAWYMATEVKDQTAENRMDPNQPVSPDELRDLGVLQWHILPKGEYPAKAVPWEPKGMQDPDLAAIRAARGYNYADIITCSEECLPDYHNKLKAFFEEHIHSDEEVRYILNGSGYFDVRDREDRWIRIALNAGDLIALPEGIYHRFTMDSKNFTQAMRLFKGVPVWTPINRPADQHLSRQRYQQRFQPLEEERKLRASIVRVLRGFFGQGWCLGSSGACGARLGRDAWLVTPSGVPKELLEPEDLFLVSRSGEQLKMPRKAAKVSDSLTVFSAVFERRSAVAAICHIHSVAAVLAADNGDEVLRIRDCEMIKGLGVPGDGVLALPIIANKATEPELVPELLRALERWETAPAVLVRDHGAYVFGSSLEKAKIGTECLGFILDLESRRRSVEVPRPLKRRRTGAPTVVLLDIEGTTTPISFVKDRLFPYAASAVDAWVKDAPPEVAAAFKKQCQEDKVPFNDAAPQEEIVRLTKEWIAKDRKVSALKDLQLPLFQGKLWKSGYERQELKGEMFEDTPEAMTGWVASGRRVAIFSSGSREAQRLIFQHSDRGDLTGFISAYFDPKSAQASKQEPKAYEEIALSMGIHPSEGLFCTDVLAEAQAASKAGWRAVLLKRPGNAPLPAHHFREVTNLMDA
;
A
#
# COMPACT_ATOMS: atom_id res chain seq x y z
N MET A 1 -23.14 15.15 38.44
CA MET A 1 -24.03 13.98 38.61
C MET A 1 -23.30 13.01 39.52
N PRO A 2 -23.92 12.42 40.55
CA PRO A 2 -23.29 11.32 41.27
C PRO A 2 -23.02 10.19 40.26
N ALA A 3 -21.80 9.67 40.27
CA ALA A 3 -21.42 8.56 39.40
C ALA A 3 -21.85 7.25 40.08
N ILE A 4 -22.45 6.33 39.31
CA ILE A 4 -22.68 4.96 39.77
C ILE A 4 -21.33 4.36 40.16
N GLU A 5 -21.21 3.88 41.40
CA GLU A 5 -19.98 3.27 41.89
C GLU A 5 -19.87 1.81 41.44
N ALA A 6 -18.66 1.41 41.04
CA ALA A 6 -18.34 0.03 40.76
C ALA A 6 -16.91 -0.33 41.16
N TRP A 7 -16.68 -1.60 41.50
CA TRP A 7 -15.39 -2.11 41.95
C TRP A 7 -15.24 -3.60 41.69
N TYR A 8 -14.01 -4.10 41.64
CA TYR A 8 -13.74 -5.53 41.62
C TYR A 8 -14.03 -6.15 42.99
N MET A 9 -14.67 -7.33 42.97
CA MET A 9 -15.01 -8.05 44.19
C MET A 9 -13.84 -8.93 44.68
N ALA A 10 -13.78 -9.13 46.00
CA ALA A 10 -12.93 -10.16 46.60
C ALA A 10 -13.32 -11.57 46.10
N THR A 11 -12.33 -12.45 45.99
CA THR A 11 -12.52 -13.83 45.49
C THR A 11 -13.45 -14.66 46.37
N GLU A 12 -13.38 -14.46 47.69
CA GLU A 12 -14.28 -15.10 48.66
C GLU A 12 -15.42 -14.16 49.02
N VAL A 13 -16.66 -14.56 48.70
CA VAL A 13 -17.88 -13.84 49.08
C VAL A 13 -18.57 -14.62 50.20
N LYS A 14 -18.47 -14.12 51.44
CA LYS A 14 -19.13 -14.73 52.61
C LYS A 14 -20.58 -14.26 52.77
N ASP A 15 -20.83 -13.00 52.44
CA ASP A 15 -22.14 -12.36 52.48
C ASP A 15 -22.37 -11.62 51.16
N GLN A 16 -23.32 -12.11 50.37
CA GLN A 16 -23.63 -11.51 49.08
C GLN A 16 -24.20 -10.08 49.20
N THR A 17 -24.76 -9.70 50.36
CA THR A 17 -25.39 -8.39 50.59
C THR A 17 -24.40 -7.31 51.05
N ALA A 18 -23.17 -7.70 51.43
CA ALA A 18 -22.09 -6.77 51.78
C ALA A 18 -21.40 -6.19 50.53
N GLU A 19 -20.56 -5.15 50.66
CA GLU A 19 -19.90 -4.55 49.49
C GLU A 19 -18.89 -5.48 48.81
N ASN A 20 -18.26 -6.40 49.54
CA ASN A 20 -17.28 -7.37 49.02
C ASN A 20 -16.12 -6.74 48.22
N ARG A 21 -15.65 -5.55 48.59
CA ARG A 21 -14.48 -4.89 47.98
C ARG A 21 -13.21 -5.71 48.17
N MET A 22 -12.28 -5.64 47.22
CA MET A 22 -10.91 -6.10 47.40
C MET A 22 -10.17 -5.25 48.46
N ASP A 23 -9.08 -5.80 49.02
CA ASP A 23 -8.12 -5.07 49.84
C ASP A 23 -6.70 -5.23 49.23
N PRO A 24 -6.11 -4.18 48.64
CA PRO A 24 -6.66 -2.83 48.48
C PRO A 24 -7.83 -2.78 47.48
N ASN A 25 -8.75 -1.81 47.66
CA ASN A 25 -9.90 -1.61 46.77
C ASN A 25 -9.45 -1.28 45.34
N GLN A 26 -10.09 -1.90 44.35
CA GLN A 26 -9.86 -1.66 42.94
C GLN A 26 -11.16 -1.12 42.29
N PRO A 27 -11.32 0.20 42.15
CA PRO A 27 -12.50 0.80 41.53
C PRO A 27 -12.54 0.52 40.02
N VAL A 28 -13.75 0.51 39.46
CA VAL A 28 -13.99 0.38 38.01
C VAL A 28 -14.66 1.65 37.51
N SER A 29 -14.09 2.24 36.47
CA SER A 29 -14.60 3.47 35.87
C SER A 29 -15.86 3.23 35.02
N PRO A 30 -16.70 4.26 34.80
CA PRO A 30 -17.83 4.16 33.87
C PRO A 30 -17.44 3.79 32.44
N ASP A 31 -16.22 4.14 32.00
CA ASP A 31 -15.70 3.78 30.68
C ASP A 31 -15.36 2.29 30.60
N GLU A 32 -14.76 1.71 31.65
CA GLU A 32 -14.51 0.27 31.72
C GLU A 32 -15.80 -0.55 31.70
N LEU A 33 -16.88 -0.06 32.31
CA LEU A 33 -18.20 -0.69 32.25
C LEU A 33 -18.83 -0.57 30.87
N ARG A 34 -18.71 0.61 30.23
CA ARG A 34 -19.10 0.81 28.82
C ARG A 34 -18.39 -0.15 27.87
N ASP A 35 -17.14 -0.46 28.17
CA ASP A 35 -16.29 -1.40 27.45
C ASP A 35 -16.78 -2.85 27.54
N LEU A 36 -17.54 -3.19 28.60
CA LEU A 36 -18.28 -4.43 28.77
C LEU A 36 -19.71 -4.34 28.19
N GLY A 37 -20.07 -3.20 27.58
CA GLY A 37 -21.41 -2.92 27.06
C GLY A 37 -22.42 -2.48 28.11
N VAL A 38 -22.02 -2.30 29.37
CA VAL A 38 -22.88 -1.84 30.46
C VAL A 38 -23.08 -0.33 30.34
N LEU A 39 -24.34 0.09 30.14
CA LEU A 39 -24.71 1.49 30.03
C LEU A 39 -25.35 2.00 31.33
N GLN A 40 -25.17 3.29 31.60
CA GLN A 40 -25.49 3.91 32.87
C GLN A 40 -26.05 5.32 32.68
N TRP A 41 -27.08 5.65 33.45
CA TRP A 41 -27.66 6.99 33.56
C TRP A 41 -28.06 7.25 35.01
N HIS A 42 -28.15 8.52 35.39
CA HIS A 42 -28.68 8.93 36.68
C HIS A 42 -29.76 9.99 36.47
N ILE A 43 -31.01 9.63 36.74
CA ILE A 43 -32.20 10.48 36.60
C ILE A 43 -33.06 10.26 37.84
N LEU A 44 -33.34 11.31 38.61
CA LEU A 44 -34.16 11.15 39.81
C LEU A 44 -35.62 10.86 39.45
N PRO A 45 -36.28 9.88 40.10
CA PRO A 45 -37.67 9.55 39.84
C PRO A 45 -38.60 10.72 40.17
N LYS A 46 -39.39 11.16 39.20
CA LYS A 46 -40.37 12.25 39.37
C LYS A 46 -41.78 11.66 39.57
N GLY A 47 -42.30 11.76 40.78
CA GLY A 47 -43.67 11.36 41.14
C GLY A 47 -43.77 10.05 41.92
N GLU A 48 -45.00 9.62 42.19
CA GLU A 48 -45.29 8.41 42.98
C GLU A 48 -45.47 7.19 42.07
N TYR A 49 -44.74 6.12 42.40
CA TYR A 49 -44.77 4.86 41.66
C TYR A 49 -45.42 3.75 42.50
N PRO A 50 -46.30 2.91 41.92
CA PRO A 50 -46.92 1.81 42.65
C PRO A 50 -45.89 0.74 43.03
N ALA A 51 -46.13 0.00 44.11
CA ALA A 51 -45.25 -1.10 44.53
C ALA A 51 -45.16 -2.23 43.47
N LYS A 52 -46.18 -2.39 42.63
CA LYS A 52 -46.19 -3.33 41.51
C LYS A 52 -47.11 -2.84 40.40
N ALA A 53 -46.66 -2.92 39.15
CA ALA A 53 -47.49 -2.63 37.97
C ALA A 53 -47.00 -3.44 36.76
N VAL A 54 -47.86 -4.25 36.14
CA VAL A 54 -47.54 -5.08 34.97
C VAL A 54 -48.75 -5.09 34.00
N PRO A 55 -48.71 -4.39 32.85
CA PRO A 55 -47.69 -3.41 32.46
C PRO A 55 -47.75 -2.14 33.33
N TRP A 56 -46.69 -1.33 33.29
CA TRP A 56 -46.72 0.04 33.76
C TRP A 56 -46.97 0.99 32.60
N GLU A 57 -48.05 1.76 32.71
CA GLU A 57 -48.37 2.85 31.80
C GLU A 57 -48.32 4.19 32.55
N PRO A 58 -47.56 5.18 32.05
CA PRO A 58 -47.51 6.51 32.66
C PRO A 58 -48.85 7.23 32.42
N LYS A 59 -49.77 7.20 33.40
CA LYS A 59 -51.05 7.93 33.38
C LYS A 59 -50.85 9.45 33.50
N GLY A 60 -50.27 10.09 32.48
CA GLY A 60 -49.98 11.53 32.46
C GLY A 60 -48.66 11.93 33.13
N MET A 61 -47.90 10.97 33.66
CA MET A 61 -46.54 11.19 34.17
C MET A 61 -45.57 11.33 33.00
N GLN A 62 -45.04 12.54 32.78
CA GLN A 62 -44.01 12.80 31.77
C GLN A 62 -42.68 13.06 32.45
N ASP A 63 -41.78 12.07 32.42
CA ASP A 63 -40.38 12.31 32.69
C ASP A 63 -39.64 12.42 31.34
N PRO A 64 -39.29 13.64 30.89
CA PRO A 64 -38.72 13.85 29.56
C PRO A 64 -37.38 13.14 29.39
N ASP A 65 -36.60 13.01 30.46
CA ASP A 65 -35.28 12.38 30.44
C ASP A 65 -35.42 10.86 30.22
N LEU A 66 -36.33 10.22 30.97
CA LEU A 66 -36.67 8.81 30.80
C LEU A 66 -37.32 8.55 29.44
N ALA A 67 -38.20 9.44 28.98
CA ALA A 67 -38.84 9.34 27.67
C ALA A 67 -37.82 9.39 26.52
N ALA A 68 -36.81 10.26 26.61
CA ALA A 68 -35.73 10.35 25.64
C ALA A 68 -34.91 9.06 25.59
N ILE A 69 -34.55 8.48 26.73
CA ILE A 69 -33.82 7.19 26.80
C ILE A 69 -34.66 6.07 26.18
N ARG A 70 -35.95 5.98 26.54
CA ARG A 70 -36.87 4.96 26.00
C ARG A 70 -36.99 5.07 24.49
N ALA A 71 -37.15 6.29 23.95
CA ALA A 71 -37.23 6.53 22.52
C ALA A 71 -35.92 6.15 21.80
N ALA A 72 -34.77 6.61 22.32
CA ALA A 72 -33.45 6.33 21.72
C ALA A 72 -33.10 4.84 21.71
N ARG A 73 -33.62 4.07 22.68
CA ARG A 73 -33.32 2.64 22.86
C ARG A 73 -34.44 1.71 22.41
N GLY A 74 -35.60 2.24 22.01
CA GLY A 74 -36.76 1.46 21.58
C GLY A 74 -37.50 0.72 22.71
N TYR A 75 -37.43 1.22 23.95
CA TYR A 75 -38.10 0.59 25.10
C TYR A 75 -39.59 0.94 25.14
N ASN A 76 -40.42 0.10 24.52
CA ASN A 76 -41.86 0.31 24.35
C ASN A 76 -42.72 -0.39 25.42
N TYR A 77 -42.15 -1.27 26.25
CA TYR A 77 -42.83 -1.92 27.37
C TYR A 77 -42.09 -1.68 28.68
N ALA A 78 -42.83 -1.63 29.78
CA ALA A 78 -42.29 -1.42 31.10
C ALA A 78 -43.16 -2.08 32.17
N ASP A 79 -42.56 -2.45 33.29
CA ASP A 79 -43.27 -2.86 34.50
C ASP A 79 -42.51 -2.41 35.76
N ILE A 80 -43.17 -2.47 36.91
CA ILE A 80 -42.60 -2.09 38.20
C ILE A 80 -42.69 -3.27 39.17
N ILE A 81 -41.59 -3.51 39.87
CA ILE A 81 -41.46 -4.52 40.91
C ILE A 81 -40.79 -3.93 42.14
N THR A 82 -41.32 -4.26 43.32
CA THR A 82 -40.66 -4.02 44.61
C THR A 82 -40.13 -5.34 45.15
N CYS A 83 -38.82 -5.40 45.35
CA CYS A 83 -38.11 -6.49 46.01
C CYS A 83 -37.98 -6.16 47.49
N SER A 84 -38.85 -6.77 48.29
CA SER A 84 -38.79 -6.84 49.75
C SER A 84 -39.53 -8.11 50.19
N GLU A 85 -39.29 -8.56 51.41
CA GLU A 85 -39.96 -9.75 51.96
C GLU A 85 -41.50 -9.60 51.97
N GLU A 86 -41.99 -8.38 52.21
CA GLU A 86 -43.42 -8.06 52.21
C GLU A 86 -44.04 -8.01 50.80
N CYS A 87 -43.33 -7.44 49.82
CA CYS A 87 -43.91 -7.13 48.50
C CYS A 87 -43.65 -8.21 47.44
N LEU A 88 -42.66 -9.09 47.63
CA LEU A 88 -42.24 -10.06 46.63
C LEU A 88 -42.68 -11.49 47.02
N PRO A 89 -43.64 -12.10 46.29
CA PRO A 89 -44.03 -13.48 46.54
C PRO A 89 -42.86 -14.43 46.30
N ASP A 90 -42.68 -15.43 47.17
CA ASP A 90 -41.58 -16.39 47.10
C ASP A 90 -40.19 -15.72 47.18
N TYR A 91 -40.07 -14.72 48.06
CA TYR A 91 -38.92 -13.82 48.21
C TYR A 91 -37.57 -14.54 48.19
N HIS A 92 -37.37 -15.53 49.07
CA HIS A 92 -36.08 -16.21 49.21
C HIS A 92 -35.67 -17.00 47.96
N ASN A 93 -36.60 -17.73 47.33
CA ASN A 93 -36.29 -18.49 46.12
C ASN A 93 -36.04 -17.56 44.93
N LYS A 94 -36.78 -16.44 44.83
CA LYS A 94 -36.52 -15.44 43.79
C LYS A 94 -35.17 -14.75 43.97
N LEU A 95 -34.80 -14.38 45.19
CA LEU A 95 -33.46 -13.83 45.45
C LEU A 95 -32.37 -14.83 45.09
N LYS A 96 -32.56 -16.12 45.40
CA LYS A 96 -31.63 -17.16 44.98
C LYS A 96 -31.51 -17.26 43.46
N ALA A 97 -32.64 -17.21 42.73
CA ALA A 97 -32.66 -17.23 41.28
C ALA A 97 -32.03 -15.97 40.65
N PHE A 98 -32.25 -14.79 41.25
CA PHE A 98 -31.62 -13.54 40.80
C PHE A 98 -30.11 -13.54 41.03
N PHE A 99 -29.64 -14.19 42.10
CA PHE A 99 -28.24 -14.27 42.45
C PHE A 99 -27.48 -15.41 41.73
N GLU A 100 -28.19 -16.40 41.20
CA GLU A 100 -27.59 -17.42 40.34
C GLU A 100 -27.03 -16.74 39.07
N GLU A 101 -25.80 -17.07 38.68
CA GLU A 101 -25.14 -16.44 37.53
C GLU A 101 -25.79 -16.88 36.21
N HIS A 102 -26.24 -15.91 35.41
CA HIS A 102 -26.96 -16.17 34.17
C HIS A 102 -26.69 -15.14 33.07
N ILE A 103 -27.19 -15.43 31.86
CA ILE A 103 -27.32 -14.48 30.76
C ILE A 103 -28.79 -14.31 30.36
N HIS A 104 -29.07 -13.24 29.62
CA HIS A 104 -30.32 -13.04 28.90
C HIS A 104 -30.09 -12.92 27.39
N SER A 105 -31.13 -13.27 26.62
CA SER A 105 -31.12 -13.15 25.15
C SER A 105 -31.47 -11.75 24.66
N ASP A 106 -31.92 -10.89 25.56
CA ASP A 106 -32.20 -9.47 25.36
C ASP A 106 -31.43 -8.65 26.40
N GLU A 107 -31.46 -7.33 26.25
CA GLU A 107 -30.88 -6.41 27.23
C GLU A 107 -31.66 -6.45 28.56
N GLU A 108 -30.94 -6.48 29.68
CA GLU A 108 -31.56 -6.33 30.99
C GLU A 108 -31.46 -4.87 31.45
N VAL A 109 -32.61 -4.19 31.51
CA VAL A 109 -32.67 -2.78 31.86
C VAL A 109 -33.38 -2.60 33.20
N ARG A 110 -32.74 -1.85 34.12
CA ARG A 110 -33.26 -1.57 35.46
C ARG A 110 -33.12 -0.10 35.78
N TYR A 111 -34.24 0.52 36.13
CA TYR A 111 -34.29 1.88 36.65
C TYR A 111 -34.73 1.83 38.11
N ILE A 112 -33.84 2.19 39.03
CA ILE A 112 -34.11 2.12 40.47
C ILE A 112 -34.94 3.33 40.88
N LEU A 113 -36.19 3.07 41.26
CA LEU A 113 -37.14 4.08 41.69
C LEU A 113 -36.97 4.41 43.18
N ASN A 114 -36.61 3.42 43.99
CA ASN A 114 -36.40 3.57 45.42
C ASN A 114 -35.51 2.43 45.96
N GLY A 115 -34.86 2.66 47.09
CA GLY A 115 -33.96 1.69 47.71
C GLY A 115 -32.61 1.57 46.99
N SER A 116 -31.96 0.43 47.19
CA SER A 116 -30.62 0.16 46.64
C SER A 116 -30.36 -1.34 46.50
N GLY A 117 -29.35 -1.71 45.72
CA GLY A 117 -28.95 -3.08 45.49
C GLY A 117 -27.70 -3.18 44.60
N TYR A 118 -27.27 -4.40 44.32
CA TYR A 118 -26.06 -4.67 43.53
C TYR A 118 -26.36 -5.48 42.29
N PHE A 119 -25.78 -5.06 41.17
CA PHE A 119 -25.56 -5.92 40.01
C PHE A 119 -24.10 -6.34 39.98
N ASP A 120 -23.85 -7.64 39.88
CA ASP A 120 -22.52 -8.17 39.63
C ASP A 120 -22.44 -8.59 38.16
N VAL A 121 -21.36 -8.22 37.48
CA VAL A 121 -21.07 -8.61 36.10
C VAL A 121 -19.69 -9.26 36.01
N ARG A 122 -19.51 -10.16 35.05
CA ARG A 122 -18.18 -10.69 34.73
C ARG A 122 -17.42 -9.72 33.84
N ASP A 123 -16.18 -9.42 34.23
CA ASP A 123 -15.21 -8.79 33.34
C ASP A 123 -14.74 -9.78 32.26
N ARG A 124 -13.76 -9.36 31.47
CA ARG A 124 -13.20 -10.15 30.36
C ARG A 124 -12.34 -11.33 30.84
N GLU A 125 -11.83 -11.28 32.07
CA GLU A 125 -10.98 -12.29 32.71
C GLU A 125 -11.78 -13.18 33.68
N ASP A 126 -13.11 -13.16 33.56
CA ASP A 126 -14.02 -13.89 34.44
C ASP A 126 -13.94 -13.47 35.91
N ARG A 127 -13.53 -12.23 36.19
CA ARG A 127 -13.56 -11.63 37.54
C ARG A 127 -14.88 -10.91 37.76
N TRP A 128 -15.31 -10.85 39.02
CA TRP A 128 -16.54 -10.15 39.39
C TRP A 128 -16.31 -8.66 39.56
N ILE A 129 -17.13 -7.85 38.89
CA ILE A 129 -17.30 -6.42 39.13
C ILE A 129 -18.66 -6.21 39.77
N ARG A 130 -18.71 -5.57 40.93
CA ARG A 130 -19.94 -5.15 41.60
C ARG A 130 -20.27 -3.71 41.23
N ILE A 131 -21.53 -3.47 40.89
CA ILE A 131 -22.08 -2.16 40.53
C ILE A 131 -23.16 -1.82 41.57
N ALA A 132 -22.97 -0.73 42.31
CA ALA A 132 -23.90 -0.27 43.34
C ALA A 132 -24.95 0.66 42.73
N LEU A 133 -26.23 0.30 42.89
CA LEU A 133 -27.35 1.10 42.40
C LEU A 133 -28.15 1.66 43.54
N ASN A 134 -28.53 2.93 43.41
CA ASN A 134 -29.39 3.67 44.31
C ASN A 134 -30.57 4.28 43.54
N ALA A 135 -31.55 4.81 44.27
CA ALA A 135 -32.65 5.55 43.68
C ALA A 135 -32.15 6.61 42.67
N GLY A 136 -32.68 6.55 41.46
CA GLY A 136 -32.32 7.37 40.32
C GLY A 136 -31.32 6.75 39.35
N ASP A 137 -30.67 5.64 39.70
CA ASP A 137 -29.76 4.96 38.80
C ASP A 137 -30.52 4.09 37.78
N LEU A 138 -30.18 4.25 36.50
CA LEU A 138 -30.65 3.41 35.41
C LEU A 138 -29.46 2.70 34.78
N ILE A 139 -29.53 1.37 34.71
CA ILE A 139 -28.54 0.55 34.02
C ILE A 139 -29.17 -0.24 32.88
N ALA A 140 -28.37 -0.52 31.85
CA ALA A 140 -28.68 -1.49 30.82
C ALA A 140 -27.50 -2.45 30.63
N LEU A 141 -27.75 -3.73 30.88
CA LEU A 141 -26.81 -4.82 30.62
C LEU A 141 -27.06 -5.38 29.21
N PRO A 142 -26.02 -5.59 28.39
CA PRO A 142 -26.18 -6.05 27.03
C PRO A 142 -26.60 -7.54 26.97
N GLU A 143 -27.21 -7.94 25.84
CA GLU A 143 -27.43 -9.36 25.51
C GLU A 143 -26.15 -10.17 25.74
N GLY A 144 -26.27 -11.32 26.42
CA GLY A 144 -25.18 -12.30 26.55
C GLY A 144 -24.06 -12.01 27.56
N ILE A 145 -24.13 -10.93 28.34
CA ILE A 145 -23.23 -10.72 29.50
C ILE A 145 -23.61 -11.64 30.65
N TYR A 146 -22.64 -12.27 31.31
CA TYR A 146 -22.88 -12.96 32.57
C TYR A 146 -23.05 -11.96 33.69
N HIS A 147 -24.16 -12.07 34.41
CA HIS A 147 -24.51 -11.18 35.50
C HIS A 147 -25.35 -11.91 36.56
N ARG A 148 -25.55 -11.22 37.68
CA ARG A 148 -26.47 -11.59 38.75
C ARG A 148 -26.89 -10.34 39.54
N PHE A 149 -27.98 -10.44 40.28
CA PHE A 149 -28.48 -9.38 41.14
C PHE A 149 -28.56 -9.85 42.59
N THR A 150 -28.26 -8.95 43.54
CA THR A 150 -28.52 -9.17 44.96
C THR A 150 -28.94 -7.88 45.64
N MET A 151 -29.73 -8.03 46.70
CA MET A 151 -30.04 -6.93 47.63
C MET A 151 -28.77 -6.54 48.39
N ASP A 152 -28.72 -5.28 48.84
CA ASP A 152 -27.79 -4.84 49.87
C ASP A 152 -28.38 -5.07 51.28
N SER A 153 -27.66 -4.64 52.31
CA SER A 153 -28.09 -4.80 53.71
C SER A 153 -29.41 -4.09 54.07
N LYS A 154 -29.93 -3.19 53.23
CA LYS A 154 -31.23 -2.52 53.44
C LYS A 154 -32.40 -3.39 53.02
N ASN A 155 -32.17 -4.47 52.26
CA ASN A 155 -33.19 -5.44 51.82
C ASN A 155 -34.44 -4.81 51.18
N PHE A 156 -34.28 -3.66 50.52
CA PHE A 156 -35.36 -2.98 49.82
C PHE A 156 -34.88 -2.34 48.52
N THR A 157 -35.55 -2.70 47.42
CA THR A 157 -35.33 -2.10 46.10
C THR A 157 -36.65 -2.07 45.35
N GLN A 158 -37.04 -0.91 44.82
CA GLN A 158 -38.12 -0.77 43.86
C GLN A 158 -37.51 -0.43 42.51
N ALA A 159 -37.77 -1.26 41.50
CA ALA A 159 -37.20 -1.09 40.17
C ALA A 159 -38.30 -1.07 39.11
N MET A 160 -38.17 -0.13 38.18
CA MET A 160 -38.84 -0.19 36.89
C MET A 160 -37.97 -0.99 35.92
N ARG A 161 -38.57 -1.97 35.26
CA ARG A 161 -37.90 -2.81 34.26
C ARG A 161 -38.40 -2.40 32.88
N LEU A 162 -37.48 -2.15 31.95
CA LEU A 162 -37.78 -1.64 30.60
C LEU A 162 -37.45 -2.69 29.54
N PHE A 163 -38.27 -2.78 28.49
CA PHE A 163 -38.18 -3.85 27.48
C PHE A 163 -38.43 -3.35 26.06
N LYS A 164 -37.82 -4.05 25.10
CA LYS A 164 -38.16 -4.00 23.67
C LYS A 164 -39.22 -5.06 23.38
N GLY A 165 -40.48 -4.67 23.34
CA GLY A 165 -41.61 -5.58 23.18
C GLY A 165 -42.02 -6.27 24.49
N VAL A 166 -42.81 -7.33 24.36
CA VAL A 166 -43.27 -8.13 25.52
C VAL A 166 -42.07 -8.84 26.15
N PRO A 167 -41.91 -8.80 27.48
CA PRO A 167 -40.71 -9.27 28.14
C PRO A 167 -40.54 -10.80 28.02
N VAL A 168 -39.32 -11.22 27.67
CA VAL A 168 -38.88 -12.63 27.74
C VAL A 168 -38.02 -12.79 28.99
N TRP A 169 -38.54 -13.51 29.99
CA TRP A 169 -37.97 -13.57 31.35
C TRP A 169 -37.03 -14.74 31.60
N THR A 170 -36.69 -15.53 30.59
CA THR A 170 -35.97 -16.79 30.83
C THR A 170 -34.49 -16.51 31.08
N PRO A 171 -33.98 -16.65 32.32
CA PRO A 171 -32.53 -16.65 32.54
C PRO A 171 -31.95 -17.92 31.95
N ILE A 172 -30.75 -17.81 31.40
CA ILE A 172 -29.97 -18.95 30.93
C ILE A 172 -28.77 -19.07 31.85
N ASN A 173 -28.85 -19.98 32.81
CA ASN A 173 -27.83 -20.15 33.84
C ASN A 173 -26.50 -20.61 33.21
N ARG A 174 -25.39 -20.20 33.81
CA ARG A 174 -24.06 -20.66 33.41
C ARG A 174 -23.94 -22.19 33.65
N PRO A 175 -23.32 -22.98 32.73
CA PRO A 175 -22.63 -22.58 31.51
C PRO A 175 -23.58 -22.31 30.33
N ALA A 176 -23.39 -21.17 29.68
CA ALA A 176 -24.16 -20.73 28.51
C ALA A 176 -23.25 -20.36 27.33
N ASP A 177 -22.00 -20.83 27.32
CA ASP A 177 -20.97 -20.42 26.34
C ASP A 177 -21.30 -20.81 24.89
N GLN A 178 -22.14 -21.84 24.70
CA GLN A 178 -22.63 -22.27 23.38
C GLN A 178 -23.88 -21.50 22.93
N HIS A 179 -24.48 -20.67 23.78
CA HIS A 179 -25.69 -19.92 23.43
C HIS A 179 -25.37 -18.77 22.46
N LEU A 180 -26.25 -18.54 21.47
CA LEU A 180 -26.03 -17.52 20.42
C LEU A 180 -25.78 -16.12 21.00
N SER A 181 -26.55 -15.74 22.01
CA SER A 181 -26.40 -14.44 22.69
C SER A 181 -25.03 -14.28 23.34
N ARG A 182 -24.48 -15.34 23.93
CA ARG A 182 -23.14 -15.32 24.54
C ARG A 182 -22.06 -15.17 23.48
N GLN A 183 -22.19 -15.88 22.36
CA GLN A 183 -21.27 -15.77 21.23
C GLN A 183 -21.28 -14.35 20.63
N ARG A 184 -22.47 -13.75 20.45
CA ARG A 184 -22.63 -12.35 20.00
C ARG A 184 -21.99 -11.36 20.98
N TYR A 185 -22.19 -11.55 22.28
CA TYR A 185 -21.53 -10.73 23.30
C TYR A 185 -20.02 -10.79 23.19
N GLN A 186 -19.45 -12.00 23.10
CA GLN A 186 -18.00 -12.19 22.97
C GLN A 186 -17.45 -11.52 21.71
N GLN A 187 -18.10 -11.68 20.57
CA GLN A 187 -17.73 -11.01 19.32
C GLN A 187 -17.75 -9.49 19.44
N ARG A 188 -18.70 -8.93 20.19
CA ARG A 188 -18.88 -7.48 20.32
C ARG A 188 -17.97 -6.85 21.37
N PHE A 189 -17.79 -7.49 22.52
CA PHE A 189 -17.23 -6.85 23.73
C PHE A 189 -15.96 -7.51 24.28
N GLN A 190 -15.56 -8.71 23.85
CA GLN A 190 -14.21 -9.20 24.16
C GLN A 190 -13.20 -8.58 23.18
N PRO A 191 -12.14 -7.89 23.65
CA PRO A 191 -11.01 -7.54 22.81
C PRO A 191 -10.31 -8.85 22.49
N LEU A 192 -10.31 -9.23 21.23
CA LEU A 192 -9.39 -10.25 20.76
C LEU A 192 -7.98 -9.72 21.06
N GLU A 193 -7.08 -10.56 21.57
CA GLU A 193 -5.67 -10.17 21.79
C GLU A 193 -5.05 -9.58 20.50
N GLU A 194 -5.53 -10.05 19.34
CA GLU A 194 -5.25 -9.49 18.02
C GLU A 194 -5.69 -8.03 17.87
N GLU A 195 -6.89 -7.66 18.36
CA GLU A 195 -7.39 -6.28 18.36
C GLU A 195 -6.48 -5.37 19.19
N ARG A 196 -6.12 -5.77 20.41
CA ARG A 196 -5.26 -4.99 21.30
C ARG A 196 -3.90 -4.72 20.65
N LYS A 197 -3.28 -5.76 20.12
CA LYS A 197 -2.00 -5.66 19.38
C LYS A 197 -2.12 -4.76 18.15
N LEU A 198 -3.20 -4.88 17.40
CA LEU A 198 -3.43 -4.07 16.21
C LEU A 198 -3.63 -2.59 16.55
N ARG A 199 -4.45 -2.25 17.56
CA ARG A 199 -4.63 -0.87 18.05
C ARG A 199 -3.30 -0.23 18.44
N ALA A 200 -2.52 -0.91 19.28
CA ALA A 200 -1.21 -0.44 19.72
C ALA A 200 -0.24 -0.25 18.53
N SER A 201 -0.31 -1.14 17.54
CA SER A 201 0.53 -1.05 16.35
C SER A 201 0.14 0.13 15.46
N ILE A 202 -1.16 0.39 15.24
CA ILE A 202 -1.63 1.55 14.47
C ILE A 202 -1.15 2.86 15.10
N VAL A 203 -1.29 3.00 16.42
CA VAL A 203 -0.81 4.18 17.17
C VAL A 203 0.69 4.36 16.97
N ARG A 204 1.48 3.29 17.11
CA ARG A 204 2.93 3.36 16.91
C ARG A 204 3.31 3.80 15.49
N VAL A 205 2.61 3.28 14.47
CA VAL A 205 2.83 3.66 13.07
C VAL A 205 2.56 5.16 12.86
N LEU A 206 1.42 5.65 13.33
CA LEU A 206 1.04 7.05 13.15
C LEU A 206 1.93 8.02 13.92
N ARG A 207 2.38 7.66 15.13
CA ARG A 207 3.38 8.43 15.88
C ARG A 207 4.71 8.49 15.12
N GLY A 208 5.12 7.38 14.49
CA GLY A 208 6.28 7.34 13.60
C GLY A 208 6.13 8.30 12.40
N PHE A 209 4.98 8.29 11.73
CA PHE A 209 4.69 9.20 10.62
C PHE A 209 4.60 10.66 11.03
N PHE A 210 4.07 10.95 12.22
CA PHE A 210 4.12 12.28 12.81
C PHE A 210 5.58 12.75 12.98
N GLY A 211 6.47 11.89 13.48
CA GLY A 211 7.90 12.19 13.60
C GLY A 211 8.60 12.49 12.28
N GLN A 212 8.08 11.97 11.17
CA GLN A 212 8.56 12.27 9.79
C GLN A 212 7.89 13.52 9.18
N GLY A 213 6.97 14.17 9.90
CA GLY A 213 6.21 15.32 9.40
C GLY A 213 5.08 14.97 8.43
N TRP A 214 4.64 13.71 8.38
CA TRP A 214 3.64 13.24 7.41
C TRP A 214 2.19 13.31 7.90
N CYS A 215 1.98 13.50 9.20
CA CYS A 215 0.65 13.52 9.84
C CYS A 215 0.52 14.72 10.81
N LEU A 216 0.93 15.92 10.37
CA LEU A 216 0.91 17.14 11.18
C LEU A 216 -0.49 17.73 11.32
N GLY A 217 -0.78 18.45 12.41
CA GLY A 217 -2.03 19.21 12.55
C GLY A 217 -3.29 18.35 12.53
N SER A 218 -3.24 17.15 13.15
CA SER A 218 -4.29 16.12 13.12
C SER A 218 -4.55 15.44 11.77
N SER A 219 -3.78 15.77 10.73
CA SER A 219 -3.88 15.11 9.42
C SER A 219 -3.46 13.63 9.44
N GLY A 220 -3.68 12.97 8.31
CA GLY A 220 -3.41 11.54 8.13
C GLY A 220 -4.37 10.64 8.90
N ALA A 221 -4.39 9.37 8.52
CA ALA A 221 -5.24 8.36 9.13
C ALA A 221 -4.67 6.98 8.86
N CYS A 222 -5.11 5.99 9.64
CA CYS A 222 -4.81 4.60 9.35
C CYS A 222 -6.04 3.74 9.58
N GLY A 223 -6.26 2.80 8.67
CA GLY A 223 -7.28 1.77 8.78
C GLY A 223 -6.65 0.39 8.67
N ALA A 224 -7.10 -0.58 9.48
CA ALA A 224 -6.65 -1.96 9.36
C ALA A 224 -7.78 -2.96 9.65
N ARG A 225 -7.86 -4.01 8.84
CA ARG A 225 -8.83 -5.09 8.99
C ARG A 225 -8.59 -5.85 10.30
N LEU A 226 -9.69 -6.19 10.97
CA LEU A 226 -9.73 -7.09 12.10
C LEU A 226 -10.69 -8.24 11.75
N GLY A 227 -10.14 -9.39 11.38
CA GLY A 227 -10.94 -10.49 10.84
C GLY A 227 -11.54 -10.17 9.47
N ARG A 228 -12.70 -10.79 9.16
CA ARG A 228 -13.36 -10.65 7.85
C ARG A 228 -14.31 -9.46 7.76
N ASP A 229 -15.01 -9.16 8.85
CA ASP A 229 -16.18 -8.28 8.85
C ASP A 229 -16.05 -7.03 9.73
N ALA A 230 -14.83 -6.67 10.14
CA ALA A 230 -14.55 -5.45 10.89
C ALA A 230 -13.20 -4.84 10.55
N TRP A 231 -13.03 -3.55 10.86
CA TRP A 231 -11.76 -2.84 10.77
C TRP A 231 -11.65 -1.75 11.83
N LEU A 232 -10.41 -1.51 12.27
CA LEU A 232 -10.05 -0.38 13.12
C LEU A 232 -9.81 0.85 12.27
N VAL A 233 -10.23 2.01 12.76
CA VAL A 233 -10.00 3.31 12.11
C VAL A 233 -9.71 4.39 13.16
N THR A 234 -8.87 5.34 12.77
CA THR A 234 -8.52 6.47 13.64
C THR A 234 -9.63 7.51 13.78
N PRO A 235 -9.70 8.22 14.92
CA PRO A 235 -10.61 9.34 15.11
C PRO A 235 -10.20 10.55 14.26
N SER A 236 -11.18 11.41 13.94
CA SER A 236 -10.98 12.71 13.31
C SER A 236 -10.52 13.77 14.31
N GLY A 237 -9.66 14.69 13.88
CA GLY A 237 -9.27 15.88 14.65
C GLY A 237 -8.35 15.61 15.86
N VAL A 238 -7.91 14.36 16.07
CA VAL A 238 -6.97 14.02 17.15
C VAL A 238 -5.53 14.13 16.63
N PRO A 239 -4.65 14.92 17.29
CA PRO A 239 -3.23 14.96 16.98
C PRO A 239 -2.59 13.57 17.14
N LYS A 240 -1.85 13.11 16.12
CA LYS A 240 -1.38 11.72 16.03
C LYS A 240 -0.34 11.36 17.09
N GLU A 241 0.38 12.34 17.61
CA GLU A 241 1.31 12.24 18.72
C GLU A 241 0.61 12.01 20.08
N LEU A 242 -0.65 12.41 20.22
CA LEU A 242 -1.45 12.25 21.45
C LEU A 242 -2.47 11.09 21.37
N LEU A 243 -2.49 10.36 20.24
CA LEU A 243 -3.43 9.28 19.99
C LEU A 243 -3.08 8.07 20.89
N GLU A 244 -4.06 7.53 21.62
CA GLU A 244 -3.91 6.29 22.40
C GLU A 244 -4.70 5.12 21.77
N PRO A 245 -4.36 3.85 22.05
CA PRO A 245 -5.02 2.68 21.47
C PRO A 245 -6.54 2.63 21.68
N GLU A 246 -7.00 3.16 22.81
CA GLU A 246 -8.42 3.24 23.21
C GLU A 246 -9.17 4.36 22.48
N ASP A 247 -8.46 5.24 21.77
CA ASP A 247 -9.06 6.32 20.98
C ASP A 247 -9.45 5.84 19.56
N LEU A 248 -9.11 4.61 19.14
CA LEU A 248 -9.51 4.05 17.85
C LEU A 248 -10.95 3.52 17.86
N PHE A 249 -11.64 3.70 16.73
CA PHE A 249 -12.94 3.08 16.49
C PHE A 249 -12.78 1.65 15.97
N LEU A 250 -13.65 0.75 16.42
CA LEU A 250 -13.90 -0.53 15.72
C LEU A 250 -15.20 -0.40 14.94
N VAL A 251 -15.15 -0.61 13.64
CA VAL A 251 -16.29 -0.45 12.74
C VAL A 251 -16.55 -1.77 12.02
N SER A 252 -17.82 -2.14 11.90
CA SER A 252 -18.26 -3.30 11.15
C SER A 252 -18.16 -3.05 9.64
N ARG A 253 -18.27 -4.13 8.87
CA ARG A 253 -18.37 -4.07 7.41
C ARG A 253 -19.53 -3.20 6.90
N SER A 254 -20.63 -3.13 7.65
CA SER A 254 -21.80 -2.29 7.31
C SER A 254 -21.65 -0.83 7.73
N GLY A 255 -20.54 -0.45 8.38
CA GLY A 255 -20.31 0.91 8.88
C GLY A 255 -20.82 1.14 10.31
N GLU A 256 -21.32 0.12 11.00
CA GLU A 256 -21.74 0.22 12.40
C GLU A 256 -20.53 0.37 13.32
N GLN A 257 -20.58 1.33 14.25
CA GLN A 257 -19.53 1.51 15.25
C GLN A 257 -19.71 0.46 16.36
N LEU A 258 -18.90 -0.61 16.31
CA LEU A 258 -18.97 -1.73 17.24
C LEU A 258 -18.37 -1.37 18.61
N LYS A 259 -17.30 -0.56 18.63
CA LYS A 259 -16.70 0.01 19.85
C LYS A 259 -16.39 1.48 19.67
N MET A 260 -16.82 2.28 20.64
CA MET A 260 -16.60 3.72 20.69
C MET A 260 -15.21 4.04 21.28
N PRO A 261 -14.58 5.16 20.88
CA PRO A 261 -13.36 5.63 21.50
C PRO A 261 -13.62 6.10 22.93
N ARG A 262 -12.57 6.04 23.77
CA ARG A 262 -12.58 6.58 25.13
C ARG A 262 -12.96 8.07 25.18
N LYS A 263 -12.43 8.87 24.25
CA LYS A 263 -12.75 10.30 24.14
C LYS A 263 -13.87 10.52 23.14
N ALA A 264 -14.82 11.40 23.44
CA ALA A 264 -15.85 11.83 22.51
C ALA A 264 -15.21 12.48 21.27
N ALA A 265 -15.09 11.69 20.20
CA ALA A 265 -14.52 12.08 18.93
C ALA A 265 -15.45 11.63 17.79
N LYS A 266 -15.28 12.24 16.61
CA LYS A 266 -15.93 11.75 15.40
C LYS A 266 -15.02 10.75 14.71
N VAL A 267 -15.61 9.78 14.01
CA VAL A 267 -14.83 8.91 13.13
C VAL A 267 -14.22 9.73 11.98
N SER A 268 -13.05 9.34 11.51
CA SER A 268 -12.37 9.99 10.37
C SER A 268 -13.18 9.81 9.08
N ASP A 269 -13.24 10.86 8.26
CA ASP A 269 -13.87 10.81 6.93
C ASP A 269 -13.18 9.77 6.02
N SER A 270 -11.90 9.47 6.27
CA SER A 270 -11.12 8.44 5.60
C SER A 270 -11.73 7.05 5.77
N LEU A 271 -12.62 6.83 6.76
CA LEU A 271 -13.39 5.59 6.89
C LEU A 271 -14.10 5.22 5.59
N THR A 272 -14.66 6.20 4.87
CA THR A 272 -15.39 5.93 3.61
C THR A 272 -14.46 5.42 2.51
N VAL A 273 -13.29 6.05 2.37
CA VAL A 273 -12.22 5.61 1.46
C VAL A 273 -11.71 4.23 1.85
N PHE A 274 -11.43 4.01 3.14
CA PHE A 274 -10.91 2.74 3.64
C PHE A 274 -11.90 1.60 3.41
N SER A 275 -13.17 1.80 3.75
CA SER A 275 -14.24 0.81 3.56
C SER A 275 -14.36 0.44 2.08
N ALA A 276 -14.37 1.44 1.18
CA ALA A 276 -14.46 1.19 -0.25
C ALA A 276 -13.25 0.39 -0.80
N VAL A 277 -12.03 0.72 -0.35
CA VAL A 277 -10.82 -0.02 -0.74
C VAL A 277 -10.82 -1.44 -0.19
N PHE A 278 -11.19 -1.61 1.08
CA PHE A 278 -11.30 -2.92 1.70
C PHE A 278 -12.29 -3.80 0.92
N GLU A 279 -13.50 -3.30 0.63
CA GLU A 279 -14.49 -4.04 -0.17
C GLU A 279 -13.98 -4.41 -1.57
N ARG A 280 -13.30 -3.49 -2.26
CA ARG A 280 -12.87 -3.71 -3.65
C ARG A 280 -11.61 -4.55 -3.77
N ARG A 281 -10.68 -4.45 -2.82
CA ARG A 281 -9.38 -5.13 -2.83
C ARG A 281 -9.22 -6.01 -1.58
N SER A 282 -9.64 -7.28 -1.70
CA SER A 282 -9.54 -8.28 -0.62
C SER A 282 -8.10 -8.52 -0.13
N ALA A 283 -7.10 -8.30 -0.98
CA ALA A 283 -5.68 -8.42 -0.61
C ALA A 283 -5.17 -7.28 0.29
N VAL A 284 -5.92 -6.17 0.42
CA VAL A 284 -5.55 -5.04 1.27
C VAL A 284 -6.09 -5.27 2.68
N ALA A 285 -5.17 -5.34 3.64
CA ALA A 285 -5.48 -5.51 5.06
C ALA A 285 -5.20 -4.26 5.90
N ALA A 286 -4.42 -3.31 5.38
CA ALA A 286 -4.20 -2.03 6.03
C ALA A 286 -3.97 -0.92 5.02
N ILE A 287 -4.33 0.30 5.43
CA ILE A 287 -4.22 1.51 4.63
C ILE A 287 -3.61 2.61 5.52
N CYS A 288 -2.60 3.28 5.00
CA CYS A 288 -1.98 4.44 5.62
C CYS A 288 -2.27 5.66 4.75
N HIS A 289 -2.84 6.69 5.35
CA HIS A 289 -3.06 7.97 4.70
C HIS A 289 -2.13 9.02 5.30
N ILE A 290 -1.34 9.67 4.44
CA ILE A 290 -0.33 10.66 4.83
C ILE A 290 -0.46 11.95 4.02
N HIS A 291 -0.09 13.06 4.63
CA HIS A 291 -0.09 14.42 4.07
C HIS A 291 1.36 14.94 4.02
N SER A 292 2.23 14.25 3.28
CA SER A 292 3.62 14.68 3.13
C SER A 292 3.75 15.78 2.07
N VAL A 293 4.62 16.76 2.31
CA VAL A 293 4.95 17.82 1.34
C VAL A 293 5.42 17.21 0.01
N ALA A 294 6.23 16.15 0.07
CA ALA A 294 6.72 15.46 -1.10
C ALA A 294 5.58 14.83 -1.94
N ALA A 295 4.55 14.26 -1.31
CA ALA A 295 3.39 13.73 -2.03
C ALA A 295 2.58 14.81 -2.73
N VAL A 296 2.38 15.95 -2.07
CA VAL A 296 1.70 17.11 -2.65
C VAL A 296 2.46 17.62 -3.88
N LEU A 297 3.77 17.87 -3.74
CA LEU A 297 4.61 18.35 -4.85
C LEU A 297 4.73 17.35 -6.00
N ALA A 298 4.75 16.05 -5.70
CA ALA A 298 4.86 15.01 -6.71
C ALA A 298 3.58 14.87 -7.54
N ALA A 299 2.41 15.07 -6.91
CA ALA A 299 1.12 15.07 -7.60
C ALA A 299 0.92 16.33 -8.47
N ASP A 300 1.61 17.43 -8.20
CA ASP A 300 1.48 18.72 -8.90
C ASP A 300 2.29 18.80 -10.21
N ASN A 301 2.01 17.92 -11.18
CA ASN A 301 2.68 17.91 -12.49
C ASN A 301 1.73 17.77 -13.70
N GLY A 302 0.41 17.77 -13.48
CA GLY A 302 -0.61 17.61 -14.53
C GLY A 302 -0.77 16.18 -15.08
N ASP A 303 0.03 15.21 -14.62
CA ASP A 303 -0.03 13.83 -15.11
C ASP A 303 -1.13 13.01 -14.39
N GLU A 304 -1.77 12.07 -15.08
CA GLU A 304 -2.71 11.13 -14.44
C GLU A 304 -2.02 10.04 -13.60
N VAL A 305 -0.72 9.80 -13.85
CA VAL A 305 0.06 8.75 -13.20
C VAL A 305 1.52 9.19 -13.10
N LEU A 306 2.07 9.16 -11.89
CA LEU A 306 3.50 9.31 -11.65
C LEU A 306 4.20 7.97 -11.82
N ARG A 307 5.21 7.93 -12.70
CA ARG A 307 6.03 6.72 -12.94
C ARG A 307 7.45 6.96 -12.47
N ILE A 308 7.97 6.04 -11.66
CA ILE A 308 9.30 6.11 -11.08
C ILE A 308 10.03 4.79 -11.37
N ARG A 309 11.29 4.89 -11.75
CA ARG A 309 12.20 3.77 -12.04
C ARG A 309 13.52 3.96 -11.30
N ASP A 310 14.37 2.94 -11.33
CA ASP A 310 15.77 3.01 -10.86
C ASP A 310 15.93 3.51 -9.41
N CYS A 311 15.01 3.10 -8.53
CA CYS A 311 15.08 3.37 -7.10
C CYS A 311 14.93 2.06 -6.33
N GLU A 312 15.95 1.69 -5.56
CA GLU A 312 15.97 0.44 -4.77
C GLU A 312 14.78 0.33 -3.81
N MET A 313 14.31 1.47 -3.29
CA MET A 313 13.18 1.54 -2.36
C MET A 313 11.84 1.11 -2.98
N ILE A 314 11.74 1.03 -4.32
CA ILE A 314 10.53 0.52 -5.01
C ILE A 314 10.21 -0.92 -4.57
N LYS A 315 11.22 -1.73 -4.23
CA LYS A 315 11.04 -3.12 -3.77
C LYS A 315 10.16 -3.21 -2.51
N GLY A 316 10.24 -2.20 -1.63
CA GLY A 316 9.43 -2.15 -0.41
C GLY A 316 7.93 -1.92 -0.65
N LEU A 317 7.53 -1.51 -1.85
CA LEU A 317 6.14 -1.35 -2.28
C LEU A 317 5.57 -2.61 -2.95
N GLY A 318 6.35 -3.69 -3.06
CA GLY A 318 5.87 -4.97 -3.64
C GLY A 318 5.63 -4.93 -5.15
N VAL A 319 6.26 -3.99 -5.87
CA VAL A 319 6.16 -3.87 -7.33
C VAL A 319 6.96 -4.98 -8.03
N PRO A 320 6.39 -5.73 -8.99
CA PRO A 320 7.07 -6.83 -9.72
C PRO A 320 8.21 -6.38 -10.66
N GLY A 321 8.90 -7.37 -11.24
CA GLY A 321 10.24 -7.30 -11.85
C GLY A 321 10.48 -6.44 -13.10
N ASP A 322 9.58 -5.53 -13.49
CA ASP A 322 9.91 -4.45 -14.45
C ASP A 322 10.56 -3.24 -13.75
N GLY A 323 10.46 -3.17 -12.41
CA GLY A 323 11.05 -2.12 -11.58
C GLY A 323 10.36 -0.75 -11.68
N VAL A 324 9.16 -0.69 -12.29
CA VAL A 324 8.46 0.58 -12.54
C VAL A 324 7.34 0.79 -11.53
N LEU A 325 7.54 1.73 -10.61
CA LEU A 325 6.49 2.16 -9.71
C LEU A 325 5.52 3.10 -10.45
N ALA A 326 4.29 2.65 -10.65
CA ALA A 326 3.20 3.47 -11.19
C ALA A 326 2.24 3.90 -10.06
N LEU A 327 2.09 5.20 -9.87
CA LEU A 327 1.26 5.83 -8.84
C LEU A 327 0.16 6.66 -9.51
N PRO A 328 -1.10 6.20 -9.51
CA PRO A 328 -2.21 6.99 -10.01
C PRO A 328 -2.37 8.28 -9.22
N ILE A 329 -2.68 9.38 -9.93
CA ILE A 329 -2.95 10.69 -9.34
C ILE A 329 -4.41 11.04 -9.61
N ILE A 330 -5.17 11.33 -8.56
CA ILE A 330 -6.56 11.77 -8.66
C ILE A 330 -6.71 13.23 -8.22
N ALA A 331 -7.77 13.89 -8.69
CA ALA A 331 -8.10 15.25 -8.30
C ALA A 331 -8.55 15.32 -6.84
N ASN A 332 -8.19 16.40 -6.15
CA ASN A 332 -8.71 16.67 -4.81
C ASN A 332 -10.21 16.94 -4.83
N LYS A 333 -10.88 16.73 -3.70
CA LYS A 333 -12.29 17.03 -3.48
C LYS A 333 -12.46 17.77 -2.15
N ALA A 334 -13.63 18.38 -1.96
CA ALA A 334 -13.94 19.10 -0.72
C ALA A 334 -13.99 18.16 0.48
N THR A 335 -14.46 16.91 0.28
CA THR A 335 -14.52 15.89 1.33
C THR A 335 -13.95 14.56 0.84
N GLU A 336 -13.40 13.75 1.75
CA GLU A 336 -12.84 12.43 1.40
C GLU A 336 -13.87 11.45 0.79
N PRO A 337 -15.15 11.40 1.21
CA PRO A 337 -16.15 10.53 0.58
C PRO A 337 -16.33 10.78 -0.93
N GLU A 338 -16.15 12.03 -1.38
CA GLU A 338 -16.24 12.38 -2.80
C GLU A 338 -15.06 11.86 -3.64
N LEU A 339 -13.95 11.45 -3.01
CA LEU A 339 -12.80 10.83 -3.70
C LEU A 339 -13.12 9.41 -4.18
N VAL A 340 -14.02 8.70 -3.49
CA VAL A 340 -14.25 7.26 -3.66
C VAL A 340 -14.48 6.85 -5.11
N PRO A 341 -15.35 7.50 -5.91
CA PRO A 341 -15.61 7.07 -7.29
C PRO A 341 -14.39 7.20 -8.22
N GLU A 342 -13.56 8.22 -8.03
CA GLU A 342 -12.34 8.44 -8.82
C GLU A 342 -11.21 7.53 -8.36
N LEU A 343 -11.07 7.36 -7.05
CA LEU A 343 -10.14 6.42 -6.44
C LEU A 343 -10.40 4.99 -6.89
N LEU A 344 -11.64 4.50 -6.84
CA LEU A 344 -11.96 3.14 -7.29
C LEU A 344 -11.68 2.95 -8.79
N ARG A 345 -12.01 3.93 -9.64
CA ARG A 345 -11.65 3.90 -11.07
C ARG A 345 -10.14 3.85 -11.30
N ALA A 346 -9.36 4.61 -10.53
CA ALA A 346 -7.91 4.55 -10.58
C ALA A 346 -7.39 3.16 -10.16
N LEU A 347 -7.99 2.56 -9.11
CA LEU A 347 -7.63 1.24 -8.63
C LEU A 347 -8.06 0.11 -9.57
N GLU A 348 -9.09 0.29 -10.39
CA GLU A 348 -9.48 -0.64 -11.46
C GLU A 348 -8.51 -0.57 -12.65
N ARG A 349 -8.11 0.64 -13.05
CA ARG A 349 -7.13 0.84 -14.14
C ARG A 349 -5.72 0.39 -13.76
N TRP A 350 -5.38 0.51 -12.47
CA TRP A 350 -4.06 0.20 -11.91
C TRP A 350 -4.19 -0.80 -10.76
N GLU A 351 -4.61 -2.03 -11.09
CA GLU A 351 -4.97 -3.09 -10.13
C GLU A 351 -3.89 -3.36 -9.07
N THR A 352 -2.62 -3.29 -9.45
CA THR A 352 -1.48 -3.56 -8.57
C THR A 352 -0.86 -2.30 -7.96
N ALA A 353 -1.43 -1.12 -8.19
CA ALA A 353 -0.89 0.13 -7.65
C ALA A 353 -0.81 0.06 -6.12
N PRO A 354 0.39 0.27 -5.53
CA PRO A 354 0.59 0.17 -4.08
C PRO A 354 0.13 1.43 -3.34
N ALA A 355 -0.09 2.54 -4.05
CA ALA A 355 -0.61 3.78 -3.50
C ALA A 355 -1.33 4.61 -4.56
N VAL A 356 -2.19 5.52 -4.11
CA VAL A 356 -2.82 6.58 -4.92
C VAL A 356 -2.45 7.93 -4.33
N LEU A 357 -2.02 8.85 -5.19
CA LEU A 357 -1.77 10.25 -4.84
C LEU A 357 -3.03 11.08 -5.08
N VAL A 358 -3.30 12.01 -4.18
CA VAL A 358 -4.37 13.00 -4.30
C VAL A 358 -3.74 14.38 -4.37
N ARG A 359 -4.02 15.11 -5.46
CA ARG A 359 -3.48 16.47 -5.67
C ARG A 359 -3.77 17.36 -4.45
N ASP A 360 -2.82 18.21 -4.07
CA ASP A 360 -2.98 19.18 -2.97
C ASP A 360 -3.46 18.58 -1.63
N HIS A 361 -3.23 17.29 -1.43
CA HIS A 361 -3.77 16.56 -0.28
C HIS A 361 -2.73 15.58 0.28
N GLY A 362 -2.32 14.56 -0.48
CA GLY A 362 -1.42 13.54 0.05
C GLY A 362 -1.50 12.20 -0.66
N ALA A 363 -1.33 11.12 0.09
CA ALA A 363 -1.29 9.76 -0.45
C ALA A 363 -2.11 8.78 0.39
N TYR A 364 -2.71 7.79 -0.26
CA TYR A 364 -3.24 6.57 0.36
C TYR A 364 -2.36 5.39 -0.06
N VAL A 365 -1.77 4.70 0.89
CA VAL A 365 -0.84 3.58 0.68
C VAL A 365 -1.46 2.29 1.20
N PHE A 366 -1.41 1.23 0.40
CA PHE A 366 -2.09 -0.03 0.66
C PHE A 366 -1.09 -1.14 1.02
N GLY A 367 -1.44 -2.00 1.98
CA GLY A 367 -0.63 -3.14 2.35
C GLY A 367 -1.45 -4.37 2.68
N SER A 368 -0.88 -5.57 2.44
CA SER A 368 -1.48 -6.84 2.83
C SER A 368 -1.37 -7.13 4.34
N SER A 369 -0.73 -6.23 5.08
CA SER A 369 -0.69 -6.17 6.55
C SER A 369 -0.37 -4.73 6.95
N LEU A 370 -0.59 -4.37 8.22
CA LEU A 370 -0.21 -3.06 8.74
C LEU A 370 1.30 -2.80 8.59
N GLU A 371 2.13 -3.83 8.80
CA GLU A 371 3.57 -3.75 8.62
C GLU A 371 3.95 -3.44 7.15
N LYS A 372 3.33 -4.11 6.18
CA LYS A 372 3.58 -3.82 4.76
C LYS A 372 3.07 -2.44 4.34
N ALA A 373 1.91 -2.01 4.86
CA ALA A 373 1.41 -0.66 4.61
C ALA A 373 2.38 0.40 5.19
N LYS A 374 2.93 0.15 6.39
CA LYS A 374 3.98 0.99 7.00
C LYS A 374 5.23 1.06 6.13
N ILE A 375 5.81 -0.10 5.78
CA ILE A 375 7.03 -0.18 4.95
C ILE A 375 6.80 0.53 3.62
N GLY A 376 5.68 0.23 2.94
CA GLY A 376 5.32 0.88 1.68
C GLY A 376 5.20 2.39 1.82
N THR A 377 4.63 2.88 2.92
CA THR A 377 4.50 4.32 3.19
C THR A 377 5.86 4.99 3.38
N GLU A 378 6.78 4.34 4.11
CA GLU A 378 8.13 4.87 4.32
C GLU A 378 8.97 4.84 3.03
N CYS A 379 8.89 3.76 2.26
CA CYS A 379 9.50 3.67 0.94
C CYS A 379 8.95 4.74 -0.01
N LEU A 380 7.63 4.93 -0.04
CA LEU A 380 6.99 5.97 -0.84
C LEU A 380 7.47 7.36 -0.40
N GLY A 381 7.49 7.64 0.90
CA GLY A 381 7.97 8.90 1.46
C GLY A 381 9.41 9.22 1.00
N PHE A 382 10.31 8.25 1.10
CA PHE A 382 11.69 8.40 0.61
C PHE A 382 11.73 8.66 -0.91
N ILE A 383 11.00 7.87 -1.69
CA ILE A 383 10.98 7.97 -3.15
C ILE A 383 10.50 9.36 -3.58
N LEU A 384 9.42 9.85 -2.98
CA LEU A 384 8.84 11.15 -3.33
C LEU A 384 9.74 12.31 -2.87
N ASP A 385 10.42 12.19 -1.72
CA ASP A 385 11.39 13.20 -1.28
C ASP A 385 12.59 13.25 -2.23
N LEU A 386 13.09 12.09 -2.65
CA LEU A 386 14.15 11.99 -3.66
C LEU A 386 13.73 12.62 -4.99
N GLU A 387 12.54 12.31 -5.50
CA GLU A 387 12.01 12.89 -6.74
C GLU A 387 11.79 14.40 -6.63
N SER A 388 11.29 14.88 -5.49
CA SER A 388 11.15 16.32 -5.21
C SER A 388 12.51 17.01 -5.23
N ARG A 389 13.51 16.49 -4.51
CA ARG A 389 14.88 17.06 -4.49
C ARG A 389 15.57 16.98 -5.84
N ARG A 390 15.35 15.91 -6.62
CA ARG A 390 15.84 15.80 -8.01
C ARG A 390 15.28 16.91 -8.91
N ARG A 391 14.08 17.43 -8.61
CA ARG A 391 13.50 18.59 -9.31
C ARG A 391 14.07 19.93 -8.80
N SER A 392 14.48 20.00 -7.53
CA SER A 392 14.95 21.23 -6.86
C SER A 392 16.46 21.48 -6.98
N VAL A 393 17.28 20.44 -7.06
CA VAL A 393 18.73 20.55 -7.26
C VAL A 393 18.98 20.72 -8.75
N GLU A 394 19.66 21.80 -9.15
CA GLU A 394 20.27 21.96 -10.48
C GLU A 394 21.35 20.88 -10.69
N VAL A 395 20.96 19.62 -10.84
CA VAL A 395 21.70 18.71 -11.69
C VAL A 395 21.33 19.17 -13.09
N PRO A 396 22.25 19.67 -13.92
CA PRO A 396 21.92 20.16 -15.25
C PRO A 396 21.22 19.03 -16.02
N ARG A 397 19.91 19.16 -16.14
CA ARG A 397 19.07 18.45 -17.08
C ARG A 397 18.33 19.51 -17.89
N PRO A 398 18.10 19.25 -19.19
CA PRO A 398 17.79 20.29 -20.16
C PRO A 398 16.52 21.02 -19.78
N LEU A 399 16.56 22.35 -19.95
CA LEU A 399 15.50 23.31 -19.69
C LEU A 399 14.08 22.80 -20.02
N LYS A 400 13.13 23.15 -19.15
CA LYS A 400 11.68 22.98 -19.35
C LYS A 400 11.25 23.41 -20.76
N ARG A 401 10.57 22.46 -21.43
CA ARG A 401 9.62 22.59 -22.56
C ARG A 401 9.60 23.94 -23.27
N ARG A 402 10.37 24.02 -24.37
CA ARG A 402 9.94 24.79 -25.55
C ARG A 402 9.01 23.88 -26.36
N ARG A 403 7.75 24.31 -26.55
CA ARG A 403 6.85 23.78 -27.60
C ARG A 403 7.40 24.25 -28.97
N THR A 404 8.59 23.76 -29.33
CA THR A 404 9.06 23.80 -30.71
C THR A 404 8.90 22.38 -31.22
N GLY A 405 8.35 22.18 -32.41
CA GLY A 405 8.22 20.85 -33.01
C GLY A 405 9.58 20.25 -33.41
N ALA A 406 10.63 20.40 -32.60
CA ALA A 406 11.97 19.88 -32.82
C ALA A 406 12.25 18.72 -31.86
N PRO A 407 13.02 17.70 -32.27
CA PRO A 407 13.36 16.57 -31.41
C PRO A 407 14.16 17.01 -30.18
N THR A 408 13.85 16.45 -29.01
CA THR A 408 14.60 16.66 -27.76
C THR A 408 15.63 15.56 -27.50
N VAL A 409 15.48 14.41 -28.17
CA VAL A 409 16.42 13.28 -28.13
C VAL A 409 16.78 12.86 -29.55
N VAL A 410 18.07 12.63 -29.79
CA VAL A 410 18.60 12.03 -31.01
C VAL A 410 19.14 10.64 -30.66
N LEU A 411 18.56 9.62 -31.27
CA LEU A 411 18.92 8.22 -31.14
C LEU A 411 19.74 7.83 -32.37
N LEU A 412 20.94 7.30 -32.17
CA LEU A 412 21.87 6.94 -33.24
C LEU A 412 22.10 5.43 -33.26
N ASP A 413 22.09 4.85 -34.45
CA ASP A 413 22.74 3.56 -34.68
C ASP A 413 24.27 3.72 -34.81
N ILE A 414 25.02 2.61 -34.78
CA ILE A 414 26.48 2.60 -34.91
C ILE A 414 26.92 2.22 -36.33
N GLU A 415 26.75 0.94 -36.69
CA GLU A 415 27.20 0.38 -37.98
C GLU A 415 26.48 1.12 -39.12
N GLY A 416 27.21 1.65 -40.09
CA GLY A 416 26.64 2.37 -41.24
C GLY A 416 26.07 3.76 -40.92
N THR A 417 26.10 4.21 -39.67
CA THR A 417 25.54 5.50 -39.22
C THR A 417 26.59 6.43 -38.63
N THR A 418 27.19 6.08 -37.48
CA THR A 418 28.32 6.81 -36.88
C THR A 418 29.67 6.21 -37.26
N THR A 419 29.69 4.93 -37.59
CA THR A 419 30.89 4.13 -37.85
C THR A 419 30.78 3.43 -39.20
N PRO A 420 31.84 3.41 -40.04
CA PRO A 420 31.84 2.69 -41.31
C PRO A 420 31.54 1.20 -41.14
N ILE A 421 30.73 0.64 -42.04
CA ILE A 421 30.44 -0.81 -42.06
C ILE A 421 31.73 -1.64 -42.21
N SER A 422 32.68 -1.14 -43.01
CA SER A 422 33.99 -1.76 -43.21
C SER A 422 34.79 -1.85 -41.91
N PHE A 423 34.68 -0.89 -41.00
CA PHE A 423 35.38 -1.00 -39.70
C PHE A 423 34.86 -2.20 -38.89
N VAL A 424 33.54 -2.40 -38.86
CA VAL A 424 32.94 -3.52 -38.14
C VAL A 424 33.33 -4.86 -38.79
N LYS A 425 33.21 -4.95 -40.11
CA LYS A 425 33.43 -6.21 -40.85
C LYS A 425 34.90 -6.55 -41.09
N ASP A 426 35.74 -5.57 -41.37
CA ASP A 426 37.12 -5.76 -41.83
C ASP A 426 38.16 -5.53 -40.71
N ARG A 427 37.76 -4.96 -39.56
CA ARG A 427 38.66 -4.69 -38.44
C ARG A 427 38.20 -5.39 -37.16
N LEU A 428 36.98 -5.13 -36.70
CA LEU A 428 36.49 -5.73 -35.45
C LEU A 428 36.39 -7.26 -35.57
N PHE A 429 35.62 -7.80 -36.51
CA PHE A 429 35.45 -9.26 -36.61
C PHE A 429 36.78 -10.02 -36.84
N PRO A 430 37.70 -9.59 -37.72
CA PRO A 430 39.00 -10.23 -37.86
C PRO A 430 39.86 -10.17 -36.60
N TYR A 431 39.80 -9.06 -35.83
CA TYR A 431 40.47 -8.97 -34.54
C TYR A 431 39.91 -9.98 -33.53
N ALA A 432 38.58 -10.12 -33.45
CA ALA A 432 37.99 -11.14 -32.58
C ALA A 432 38.42 -12.56 -32.94
N ALA A 433 38.49 -12.86 -34.25
CA ALA A 433 38.92 -14.16 -34.74
C ALA A 433 40.39 -14.48 -34.42
N SER A 434 41.27 -13.48 -34.29
CA SER A 434 42.68 -13.68 -33.91
C SER A 434 42.91 -13.67 -32.40
N ALA A 435 42.11 -12.91 -31.65
CA ALA A 435 42.26 -12.77 -30.20
C ALA A 435 41.59 -13.91 -29.40
N VAL A 436 40.64 -14.64 -30.00
CA VAL A 436 39.86 -15.70 -29.32
C VAL A 436 40.75 -16.83 -28.76
N ASP A 437 41.84 -17.21 -29.45
CA ASP A 437 42.75 -18.28 -29.02
C ASP A 437 43.41 -17.98 -27.66
N ALA A 438 43.77 -16.71 -27.43
CA ALA A 438 44.37 -16.29 -26.17
C ALA A 438 43.31 -16.14 -25.08
N TRP A 439 42.15 -15.56 -25.42
CA TRP A 439 41.08 -15.26 -24.47
C TRP A 439 40.38 -16.52 -23.93
N VAL A 440 40.22 -17.57 -24.74
CA VAL A 440 39.42 -18.75 -24.37
C VAL A 440 39.96 -19.48 -23.13
N LYS A 441 41.26 -19.29 -22.81
CA LYS A 441 41.92 -19.86 -21.63
C LYS A 441 41.31 -19.36 -20.33
N ASP A 442 40.89 -18.10 -20.31
CA ASP A 442 40.28 -17.43 -19.17
C ASP A 442 38.74 -17.35 -19.30
N ALA A 443 38.16 -18.10 -20.24
CA ALA A 443 36.73 -18.07 -20.51
C ALA A 443 35.93 -18.72 -19.36
N PRO A 444 34.91 -18.03 -18.83
CA PRO A 444 34.00 -18.60 -17.84
C PRO A 444 33.27 -19.85 -18.36
N PRO A 445 32.89 -20.82 -17.50
CA PRO A 445 32.19 -22.05 -17.89
C PRO A 445 30.86 -21.84 -18.64
N GLU A 446 30.16 -20.77 -18.30
CA GLU A 446 28.92 -20.28 -18.93
C GLU A 446 29.06 -19.96 -20.43
N VAL A 447 30.28 -19.65 -20.90
CA VAL A 447 30.55 -19.42 -22.33
C VAL A 447 30.44 -20.73 -23.11
N ALA A 448 31.02 -21.81 -22.59
CA ALA A 448 30.91 -23.14 -23.18
C ALA A 448 29.44 -23.59 -23.21
N ALA A 449 28.66 -23.29 -22.17
CA ALA A 449 27.24 -23.60 -22.13
C ALA A 449 26.43 -22.86 -23.23
N ALA A 450 26.75 -21.60 -23.51
CA ALA A 450 26.10 -20.83 -24.58
C ALA A 450 26.43 -21.40 -25.98
N PHE A 451 27.70 -21.71 -26.24
CA PHE A 451 28.11 -22.35 -27.50
C PHE A 451 27.46 -23.73 -27.67
N LYS A 452 27.42 -24.53 -26.60
CA LYS A 452 26.74 -25.83 -26.59
C LYS A 452 25.25 -25.69 -26.92
N LYS A 453 24.55 -24.73 -26.32
CA LYS A 453 23.14 -24.46 -26.60
C LYS A 453 22.93 -24.09 -28.07
N GLN A 454 23.78 -23.24 -28.64
CA GLN A 454 23.69 -22.88 -30.06
C GLN A 454 23.93 -24.09 -30.97
N CYS A 455 24.92 -24.93 -30.66
CA CYS A 455 25.15 -26.18 -31.41
C CYS A 455 23.94 -27.13 -31.34
N GLN A 456 23.25 -27.20 -30.21
CA GLN A 456 22.00 -27.96 -30.08
C GLN A 456 20.89 -27.41 -30.97
N GLU A 457 20.70 -26.08 -30.98
CA GLU A 457 19.73 -25.40 -31.87
C GLU A 457 20.06 -25.65 -33.35
N ASP A 458 21.35 -25.64 -33.68
CA ASP A 458 21.89 -25.86 -35.02
C ASP A 458 21.93 -27.34 -35.43
N LYS A 459 21.62 -28.24 -34.50
CA LYS A 459 21.71 -29.70 -34.66
C LYS A 459 23.10 -30.19 -35.08
N VAL A 460 24.15 -29.56 -34.55
CA VAL A 460 25.55 -29.97 -34.72
C VAL A 460 26.16 -30.41 -33.39
N PRO A 461 27.08 -31.39 -33.38
CA PRO A 461 27.72 -31.84 -32.15
C PRO A 461 28.65 -30.76 -31.57
N PHE A 462 28.70 -30.66 -30.24
CA PHE A 462 29.66 -29.85 -29.49
C PHE A 462 30.58 -30.78 -28.69
N ASN A 463 31.90 -30.61 -28.82
CA ASN A 463 32.86 -31.46 -28.11
C ASN A 463 33.00 -31.05 -26.64
N ASP A 464 32.26 -31.72 -25.76
CA ASP A 464 32.33 -31.51 -24.31
C ASP A 464 33.69 -31.86 -23.69
N ALA A 465 34.51 -32.69 -24.35
CA ALA A 465 35.83 -33.08 -23.85
C ALA A 465 36.91 -32.00 -24.12
N ALA A 466 36.68 -31.11 -25.09
CA ALA A 466 37.58 -30.01 -25.42
C ALA A 466 36.79 -28.71 -25.70
N PRO A 467 36.08 -28.17 -24.71
CA PRO A 467 35.14 -27.06 -24.91
C PRO A 467 35.85 -25.78 -25.39
N GLN A 468 37.09 -25.54 -24.98
CA GLN A 468 37.87 -24.36 -25.38
C GLN A 468 38.27 -24.39 -26.86
N GLU A 469 38.73 -25.55 -27.36
CA GLU A 469 39.06 -25.73 -28.77
C GLU A 469 37.82 -25.57 -29.65
N GLU A 470 36.68 -26.08 -29.17
CA GLU A 470 35.40 -25.98 -29.87
C GLU A 470 34.90 -24.52 -29.95
N ILE A 471 35.04 -23.74 -28.88
CA ILE A 471 34.73 -22.30 -28.87
C ILE A 471 35.58 -21.54 -29.90
N VAL A 472 36.89 -21.80 -29.96
CA VAL A 472 37.80 -21.16 -30.92
C VAL A 472 37.39 -21.51 -32.35
N ARG A 473 37.17 -22.80 -32.64
CA ARG A 473 36.77 -23.26 -33.98
C ARG A 473 35.46 -22.62 -34.42
N LEU A 474 34.43 -22.71 -33.57
CA LEU A 474 33.09 -22.20 -33.88
C LEU A 474 33.08 -20.67 -34.01
N THR A 475 33.83 -19.94 -33.18
CA THR A 475 33.95 -18.48 -33.29
C THR A 475 34.53 -18.10 -34.65
N LYS A 476 35.66 -18.69 -35.04
CA LYS A 476 36.32 -18.41 -36.33
C LYS A 476 35.42 -18.78 -37.51
N GLU A 477 34.74 -19.92 -37.43
CA GLU A 477 33.82 -20.37 -38.48
C GLU A 477 32.61 -19.45 -38.63
N TRP A 478 31.96 -19.09 -37.53
CA TRP A 478 30.78 -18.23 -37.55
C TRP A 478 31.11 -16.81 -37.98
N ILE A 479 32.27 -16.27 -37.59
CA ILE A 479 32.78 -14.98 -38.10
C ILE A 479 33.04 -15.07 -39.61
N ALA A 480 33.74 -16.10 -40.08
CA ALA A 480 34.06 -16.26 -41.51
C ALA A 480 32.81 -16.41 -42.40
N LYS A 481 31.72 -16.94 -41.83
CA LYS A 481 30.42 -17.10 -42.51
C LYS A 481 29.45 -15.92 -42.30
N ASP A 482 29.89 -14.82 -41.67
CA ASP A 482 29.04 -13.68 -41.25
C ASP A 482 27.76 -14.14 -40.52
N ARG A 483 27.89 -15.18 -39.69
CA ARG A 483 26.76 -15.89 -39.10
C ARG A 483 26.29 -15.20 -37.83
N LYS A 484 25.09 -14.63 -37.90
CA LYS A 484 24.45 -13.84 -36.84
C LYS A 484 23.82 -14.69 -35.72
N VAL A 485 24.59 -15.54 -35.04
CA VAL A 485 24.09 -16.49 -34.02
C VAL A 485 23.94 -15.90 -32.62
N SER A 486 23.01 -16.45 -31.85
CA SER A 486 22.80 -16.10 -30.44
C SER A 486 24.04 -16.40 -29.60
N ALA A 487 24.77 -17.50 -29.75
CA ALA A 487 25.99 -17.70 -28.95
C ALA A 487 27.05 -16.58 -29.10
N LEU A 488 27.12 -15.90 -30.25
CA LEU A 488 28.00 -14.73 -30.45
C LEU A 488 27.37 -13.41 -29.97
N LYS A 489 26.05 -13.35 -29.82
CA LYS A 489 25.25 -12.15 -29.47
C LYS A 489 24.72 -12.14 -28.02
N ASP A 490 24.16 -13.26 -27.57
CA ASP A 490 23.57 -13.57 -26.26
C ASP A 490 24.60 -13.91 -25.17
N LEU A 491 25.90 -13.85 -25.48
CA LEU A 491 26.91 -13.68 -24.43
C LEU A 491 26.82 -12.26 -23.85
N GLN A 492 25.73 -12.03 -23.12
CA GLN A 492 25.52 -10.92 -22.17
C GLN A 492 26.33 -11.11 -20.88
N LEU A 493 27.35 -11.94 -20.94
CA LEU A 493 28.43 -11.82 -20.02
C LEU A 493 29.27 -10.63 -20.48
N PRO A 494 29.67 -9.73 -19.58
CA PRO A 494 30.66 -8.68 -19.84
C PRO A 494 32.02 -9.19 -20.40
N LEU A 495 32.12 -10.47 -20.77
CA LEU A 495 33.32 -11.28 -20.76
C LEU A 495 33.79 -11.66 -22.18
N PHE A 496 32.94 -11.92 -23.18
CA PHE A 496 33.44 -12.25 -24.52
C PHE A 496 33.58 -11.03 -25.42
N GLN A 497 32.49 -10.42 -25.91
CA GLN A 497 32.59 -9.16 -26.65
C GLN A 497 33.21 -8.06 -25.77
N GLY A 498 32.69 -7.87 -24.55
CA GLY A 498 33.19 -6.87 -23.62
C GLY A 498 34.70 -6.95 -23.37
N LYS A 499 35.24 -8.08 -22.89
CA LYS A 499 36.69 -8.18 -22.61
C LYS A 499 37.55 -8.32 -23.86
N LEU A 500 37.11 -8.99 -24.91
CA LEU A 500 37.91 -9.14 -26.14
C LEU A 500 38.08 -7.77 -26.82
N TRP A 501 36.99 -7.01 -26.97
CA TRP A 501 37.05 -5.64 -27.47
C TRP A 501 37.80 -4.73 -26.51
N LYS A 502 37.49 -4.78 -25.21
CA LYS A 502 38.14 -3.96 -24.18
C LYS A 502 39.65 -4.16 -24.18
N SER A 503 40.14 -5.40 -24.25
CA SER A 503 41.57 -5.68 -24.31
C SER A 503 42.21 -5.08 -25.57
N GLY A 504 41.55 -5.19 -26.73
CA GLY A 504 42.05 -4.56 -27.96
C GLY A 504 42.07 -3.03 -27.90
N TYR A 505 41.05 -2.41 -27.32
CA TYR A 505 40.99 -0.97 -27.14
C TYR A 505 41.99 -0.45 -26.08
N GLU A 506 42.14 -1.14 -24.96
CA GLU A 506 43.10 -0.80 -23.89
C GLU A 506 44.55 -0.96 -24.34
N ARG A 507 44.84 -1.99 -25.15
CA ARG A 507 46.16 -2.19 -25.78
C ARG A 507 46.40 -1.30 -27.01
N GLN A 508 45.43 -0.47 -27.39
CA GLN A 508 45.46 0.38 -28.59
C GLN A 508 45.64 -0.40 -29.91
N GLU A 509 45.31 -1.69 -29.91
CA GLU A 509 45.25 -2.55 -31.10
C GLU A 509 43.98 -2.26 -31.92
N LEU A 510 42.94 -1.77 -31.24
CA LEU A 510 41.70 -1.26 -31.82
C LEU A 510 41.54 0.23 -31.50
N LYS A 511 40.99 0.97 -32.47
CA LYS A 511 40.57 2.37 -32.31
C LYS A 511 39.25 2.53 -33.05
N GLY A 512 38.22 3.05 -32.38
CA GLY A 512 36.86 3.11 -32.93
C GLY A 512 36.79 4.11 -34.08
N GLU A 513 36.63 3.63 -35.31
CA GLU A 513 36.57 4.53 -36.47
C GLU A 513 35.21 5.25 -36.53
N MET A 514 35.23 6.58 -36.62
CA MET A 514 34.03 7.41 -36.72
C MET A 514 34.02 8.20 -38.02
N PHE A 515 32.85 8.39 -38.62
CA PHE A 515 32.68 9.37 -39.70
C PHE A 515 33.01 10.78 -39.19
N GLU A 516 33.58 11.62 -40.07
CA GLU A 516 34.10 12.96 -39.72
C GLU A 516 33.09 13.87 -39.03
N ASP A 517 31.82 13.76 -39.42
CA ASP A 517 30.70 14.56 -38.93
C ASP A 517 30.11 14.05 -37.60
N THR A 518 30.45 12.84 -37.16
CA THR A 518 29.86 12.25 -35.95
C THR A 518 30.15 13.09 -34.70
N PRO A 519 31.41 13.45 -34.38
CA PRO A 519 31.72 14.27 -33.21
C PRO A 519 31.06 15.66 -33.28
N GLU A 520 31.06 16.26 -34.47
CA GLU A 520 30.50 17.60 -34.69
C GLU A 520 28.99 17.61 -34.47
N ALA A 521 28.28 16.61 -35.00
CA ALA A 521 26.83 16.47 -34.82
C ALA A 521 26.45 16.23 -33.36
N MET A 522 27.15 15.31 -32.69
CA MET A 522 26.93 15.04 -31.27
C MET A 522 27.16 16.27 -30.41
N THR A 523 28.25 17.01 -30.68
CA THR A 523 28.57 18.26 -29.98
C THR A 523 27.49 19.32 -30.22
N GLY A 524 27.08 19.50 -31.48
CA GLY A 524 26.04 20.46 -31.86
C GLY A 524 24.68 20.16 -31.21
N TRP A 525 24.28 18.89 -31.16
CA TRP A 525 23.05 18.48 -30.50
C TRP A 525 23.10 18.71 -28.99
N VAL A 526 24.17 18.30 -28.32
CA VAL A 526 24.36 18.54 -26.88
C VAL A 526 24.39 20.04 -26.56
N ALA A 527 25.11 20.84 -27.35
CA ALA A 527 25.16 22.30 -27.19
C ALA A 527 23.79 22.96 -27.39
N SER A 528 22.94 22.39 -28.24
CA SER A 528 21.55 22.84 -28.44
C SER A 528 20.57 22.37 -27.36
N GLY A 529 21.04 21.64 -26.35
CA GLY A 529 20.22 21.11 -25.25
C GLY A 529 19.50 19.79 -25.56
N ARG A 530 19.82 19.14 -26.68
CA ARG A 530 19.30 17.79 -27.01
C ARG A 530 20.13 16.72 -26.33
N ARG A 531 19.52 15.57 -26.05
CA ARG A 531 20.23 14.40 -25.52
C ARG A 531 20.54 13.43 -26.66
N VAL A 532 21.77 12.93 -26.72
CA VAL A 532 22.16 11.88 -27.68
C VAL A 532 22.11 10.52 -26.98
N ALA A 533 21.53 9.52 -27.62
CA ALA A 533 21.51 8.15 -27.16
C ALA A 533 21.89 7.20 -28.29
N ILE A 534 22.40 6.01 -27.95
CA ILE A 534 22.80 5.01 -28.92
C ILE A 534 21.84 3.82 -28.85
N PHE A 535 21.41 3.31 -30.01
CA PHE A 535 20.69 2.04 -30.11
C PHE A 535 21.30 1.18 -31.20
N SER A 536 22.02 0.13 -30.80
CA SER A 536 22.75 -0.76 -31.70
C SER A 536 22.53 -2.23 -31.34
N SER A 537 22.78 -3.14 -32.28
CA SER A 537 22.72 -4.59 -32.02
C SER A 537 23.87 -5.09 -31.16
N GLY A 538 24.96 -4.34 -31.03
CA GLY A 538 26.05 -4.65 -30.11
C GLY A 538 25.67 -4.41 -28.65
N SER A 539 26.30 -5.13 -27.72
CA SER A 539 26.06 -4.93 -26.28
C SER A 539 26.37 -3.49 -25.84
N ARG A 540 25.67 -2.97 -24.82
CA ARG A 540 25.92 -1.61 -24.29
C ARG A 540 27.38 -1.33 -23.93
N GLU A 541 28.11 -2.36 -23.47
CA GLU A 541 29.54 -2.22 -23.16
C GLU A 541 30.39 -2.07 -24.42
N ALA A 542 30.11 -2.85 -25.48
CA ALA A 542 30.77 -2.68 -26.77
C ALA A 542 30.49 -1.30 -27.38
N GLN A 543 29.26 -0.80 -27.23
CA GLN A 543 28.89 0.56 -27.65
C GLN A 543 29.72 1.61 -26.89
N ARG A 544 29.86 1.48 -25.56
CA ARG A 544 30.68 2.42 -24.79
C ARG A 544 32.15 2.39 -25.23
N LEU A 545 32.74 1.20 -25.41
CA LEU A 545 34.14 1.05 -25.79
C LEU A 545 34.48 1.69 -27.14
N ILE A 546 33.63 1.53 -28.16
CA ILE A 546 33.88 2.10 -29.50
C ILE A 546 33.86 3.64 -29.47
N PHE A 547 32.98 4.25 -28.68
CA PHE A 547 32.93 5.71 -28.52
C PHE A 547 34.02 6.24 -27.59
N GLN A 548 34.39 5.49 -26.56
CA GLN A 548 35.45 5.87 -25.61
C GLN A 548 36.83 5.90 -26.27
N HIS A 549 37.12 4.90 -27.10
CA HIS A 549 38.41 4.74 -27.76
C HIS A 549 38.34 5.15 -29.24
N SER A 550 37.51 6.14 -29.57
CA SER A 550 37.33 6.54 -30.97
C SER A 550 38.57 7.23 -31.56
N ASP A 551 38.69 7.20 -32.89
CA ASP A 551 39.73 7.89 -33.61
C ASP A 551 39.61 9.42 -33.55
N ARG A 552 38.46 9.92 -33.11
CA ARG A 552 38.10 11.32 -32.90
C ARG A 552 38.08 11.75 -31.43
N GLY A 553 38.70 10.98 -30.55
CA GLY A 553 38.71 11.20 -29.10
C GLY A 553 37.55 10.50 -28.39
N ASP A 554 37.48 10.67 -27.07
CA ASP A 554 36.43 10.07 -26.25
C ASP A 554 35.10 10.83 -26.45
N LEU A 555 34.15 10.18 -27.11
CA LEU A 555 32.82 10.74 -27.40
C LEU A 555 31.77 10.36 -26.35
N THR A 556 32.12 9.56 -25.33
CA THR A 556 31.15 9.06 -24.35
C THR A 556 30.52 10.18 -23.52
N GLY A 557 31.23 11.30 -23.34
CA GLY A 557 30.72 12.50 -22.65
C GLY A 557 29.52 13.15 -23.34
N PHE A 558 29.30 12.90 -24.63
CA PHE A 558 28.13 13.40 -25.37
C PHE A 558 26.93 12.45 -25.32
N ILE A 559 27.11 11.22 -24.82
CA ILE A 559 26.10 10.16 -24.87
C ILE A 559 25.40 10.04 -23.52
N SER A 560 24.08 10.23 -23.53
CA SER A 560 23.23 10.16 -22.34
C SER A 560 22.77 8.75 -21.98
N ALA A 561 22.66 7.85 -22.96
CA ALA A 561 22.20 6.48 -22.76
C ALA A 561 22.64 5.54 -23.90
N TYR A 562 22.74 4.25 -23.58
CA TYR A 562 23.06 3.17 -24.51
C TYR A 562 21.97 2.10 -24.43
N PHE A 563 21.48 1.68 -25.59
CA PHE A 563 20.42 0.68 -25.74
C PHE A 563 20.88 -0.44 -26.68
N ASP A 564 20.57 -1.67 -26.29
CA ASP A 564 20.64 -2.88 -27.11
C ASP A 564 19.25 -3.56 -27.18
N PRO A 565 19.01 -4.53 -28.08
CA PRO A 565 17.71 -5.21 -28.20
C PRO A 565 17.20 -5.83 -26.89
N LYS A 566 18.10 -6.21 -25.97
CA LYS A 566 17.70 -6.74 -24.66
C LYS A 566 17.12 -5.63 -23.78
N SER A 567 17.83 -4.51 -23.67
CA SER A 567 17.37 -3.36 -22.89
C SER A 567 16.13 -2.69 -23.49
N ALA A 568 15.98 -2.75 -24.81
CA ALA A 568 14.78 -2.29 -25.53
C ALA A 568 13.65 -3.34 -25.56
N GLN A 569 13.89 -4.54 -25.01
CA GLN A 569 12.93 -5.66 -24.92
C GLN A 569 12.32 -6.13 -26.26
N ALA A 570 12.96 -5.80 -27.37
CA ALA A 570 12.52 -6.10 -28.73
C ALA A 570 13.68 -5.87 -29.72
N SER A 571 13.59 -6.46 -30.92
CA SER A 571 14.57 -6.19 -31.97
C SER A 571 14.48 -4.76 -32.49
N LYS A 572 15.56 -4.27 -33.13
CA LYS A 572 15.60 -2.94 -33.76
C LYS A 572 14.56 -2.77 -34.89
N GLN A 573 13.96 -3.86 -35.36
CA GLN A 573 12.97 -3.84 -36.44
C GLN A 573 11.52 -3.88 -35.92
N GLU A 574 11.34 -3.79 -34.59
CA GLU A 574 10.03 -3.82 -33.95
C GLU A 574 9.70 -2.46 -33.31
N PRO A 575 8.49 -1.91 -33.51
CA PRO A 575 8.09 -0.62 -32.92
C PRO A 575 8.23 -0.58 -31.39
N LYS A 576 7.95 -1.72 -30.73
CA LYS A 576 8.07 -1.90 -29.29
C LYS A 576 9.44 -1.46 -28.73
N ALA A 577 10.53 -1.68 -29.48
CA ALA A 577 11.86 -1.26 -29.04
C ALA A 577 11.95 0.25 -28.82
N TYR A 578 11.35 1.02 -29.72
CA TYR A 578 11.38 2.49 -29.71
C TYR A 578 10.39 3.09 -28.70
N GLU A 579 9.29 2.40 -28.42
CA GLU A 579 8.38 2.74 -27.33
C GLU A 579 9.10 2.60 -25.98
N GLU A 580 9.82 1.49 -25.76
CA GLU A 580 10.59 1.27 -24.53
C GLU A 580 11.77 2.24 -24.39
N ILE A 581 12.45 2.57 -25.50
CA ILE A 581 13.53 3.57 -25.49
C ILE A 581 12.97 4.96 -25.16
N ALA A 582 11.85 5.38 -25.77
CA ALA A 582 11.24 6.67 -25.46
C ALA A 582 10.85 6.77 -23.98
N LEU A 583 10.25 5.70 -23.46
CA LEU A 583 9.88 5.58 -22.06
C LEU A 583 11.12 5.63 -21.14
N SER A 584 12.19 4.90 -21.47
CA SER A 584 13.46 4.90 -20.73
C SER A 584 14.13 6.28 -20.75
N MET A 585 13.98 7.02 -21.85
CA MET A 585 14.49 8.38 -22.00
C MET A 585 13.58 9.44 -21.38
N GLY A 586 12.38 9.07 -20.90
CA GLY A 586 11.40 10.00 -20.33
C GLY A 586 10.88 11.02 -21.33
N ILE A 587 10.67 10.61 -22.60
CA ILE A 587 10.12 11.46 -23.67
C ILE A 587 8.87 10.84 -24.28
N HIS A 588 8.04 11.67 -24.91
CA HIS A 588 7.05 11.15 -25.86
C HIS A 588 7.75 10.74 -27.18
N PRO A 589 7.37 9.65 -27.86
CA PRO A 589 8.03 9.21 -29.11
C PRO A 589 8.16 10.30 -30.18
N SER A 590 7.18 11.21 -30.29
CA SER A 590 7.20 12.33 -31.24
C SER A 590 8.32 13.35 -31.00
N GLU A 591 8.95 13.31 -29.81
CA GLU A 591 10.09 14.14 -29.45
C GLU A 591 11.44 13.48 -29.80
N GLY A 592 11.42 12.25 -30.29
CA GLY A 592 12.59 11.50 -30.70
C GLY A 592 12.89 11.62 -32.19
N LEU A 593 14.18 11.72 -32.52
CA LEU A 593 14.74 11.52 -33.86
C LEU A 593 15.62 10.28 -33.84
N PHE A 594 15.40 9.33 -34.74
CA PHE A 594 16.25 8.17 -34.94
C PHE A 594 17.00 8.26 -36.27
N CYS A 595 18.32 8.10 -36.20
CA CYS A 595 19.21 8.06 -37.35
C CYS A 595 19.74 6.63 -37.51
N THR A 596 19.49 6.03 -38.67
CA THR A 596 19.91 4.67 -39.02
C THR A 596 20.22 4.60 -40.50
N ASP A 597 21.01 3.64 -40.95
CA ASP A 597 21.16 3.29 -42.37
C ASP A 597 20.20 2.16 -42.80
N VAL A 598 19.42 1.59 -41.88
CA VAL A 598 18.56 0.44 -42.14
C VAL A 598 17.09 0.86 -42.27
N LEU A 599 16.51 0.64 -43.46
CA LEU A 599 15.10 0.99 -43.74
C LEU A 599 14.10 0.32 -42.79
N ALA A 600 14.29 -0.96 -42.45
CA ALA A 600 13.38 -1.68 -41.56
C ALA A 600 13.35 -1.08 -40.15
N GLU A 601 14.49 -0.57 -39.67
CA GLU A 601 14.59 0.09 -38.37
C GLU A 601 13.93 1.47 -38.39
N ALA A 602 14.13 2.25 -39.46
CA ALA A 602 13.43 3.52 -39.66
C ALA A 602 11.89 3.35 -39.69
N GLN A 603 11.40 2.29 -40.35
CA GLN A 603 9.98 1.94 -40.37
C GLN A 603 9.44 1.59 -38.97
N ALA A 604 10.21 0.81 -38.20
CA ALA A 604 9.84 0.44 -36.84
C ALA A 604 9.77 1.66 -35.91
N ALA A 605 10.78 2.53 -35.96
CA ALA A 605 10.82 3.79 -35.21
C ALA A 605 9.63 4.69 -35.58
N SER A 606 9.35 4.84 -36.88
CA SER A 606 8.24 5.67 -37.35
C SER A 606 6.87 5.14 -36.90
N LYS A 607 6.65 3.82 -36.91
CA LYS A 607 5.44 3.19 -36.37
C LYS A 607 5.25 3.46 -34.88
N ALA A 608 6.34 3.53 -34.12
CA ALA A 608 6.32 3.90 -32.70
C ALA A 608 6.11 5.41 -32.46
N GLY A 609 6.04 6.23 -33.52
CA GLY A 609 5.84 7.66 -33.43
C GLY A 609 7.13 8.50 -33.41
N TRP A 610 8.30 7.88 -33.60
CA TRP A 610 9.56 8.60 -33.76
C TRP A 610 9.68 9.23 -35.14
N ARG A 611 10.46 10.32 -35.24
CA ARG A 611 10.97 10.78 -36.53
C ARG A 611 12.14 9.89 -36.91
N ALA A 612 12.23 9.49 -38.17
CA ALA A 612 13.34 8.67 -38.67
C ALA A 612 14.00 9.36 -39.86
N VAL A 613 15.33 9.34 -39.88
CA VAL A 613 16.17 9.81 -40.97
C VAL A 613 17.10 8.67 -41.38
N LEU A 614 17.19 8.44 -42.69
CA LEU A 614 18.06 7.41 -43.26
C LEU A 614 19.41 7.99 -43.67
N LEU A 615 20.49 7.36 -43.21
CA LEU A 615 21.85 7.77 -43.50
C LEU A 615 22.40 7.05 -44.72
N LYS A 616 22.78 7.84 -45.73
CA LYS A 616 23.52 7.37 -46.91
C LYS A 616 25.01 7.55 -46.69
N ARG A 617 25.68 6.53 -46.17
CA ARG A 617 27.14 6.52 -45.98
C ARG A 617 27.86 5.73 -47.07
N PRO A 618 29.13 6.09 -47.37
CA PRO A 618 29.99 5.26 -48.22
C PRO A 618 30.09 3.83 -47.69
N GLY A 619 29.87 2.85 -48.56
CA GLY A 619 29.90 1.42 -48.22
C GLY A 619 28.55 0.82 -47.78
N ASN A 620 27.53 1.64 -47.52
CA ASN A 620 26.19 1.13 -47.21
C ASN A 620 25.52 0.53 -48.44
N ALA A 621 24.67 -0.47 -48.22
CA ALA A 621 23.87 -1.04 -49.30
C ALA A 621 22.87 0.00 -49.85
N PRO A 622 22.52 -0.06 -51.15
CA PRO A 622 21.50 0.82 -51.71
C PRO A 622 20.16 0.66 -50.98
N LEU A 623 19.56 1.78 -50.59
CA LEU A 623 18.25 1.79 -49.94
C LEU A 623 17.13 1.50 -50.96
N PRO A 624 16.18 0.60 -50.66
CA PRO A 624 14.96 0.43 -51.46
C PRO A 624 14.11 1.72 -51.49
N ALA A 625 13.18 1.84 -52.43
CA ALA A 625 12.29 3.00 -52.51
C ALA A 625 11.48 3.21 -51.21
N HIS A 626 11.51 4.44 -50.67
CA HIS A 626 10.84 4.81 -49.42
C HIS A 626 10.49 6.29 -49.34
N HIS A 627 9.75 6.70 -48.31
CA HIS A 627 9.33 8.08 -48.06
C HIS A 627 10.13 8.81 -46.97
N PHE A 628 11.06 8.13 -46.29
CA PHE A 628 11.89 8.74 -45.25
C PHE A 628 12.88 9.74 -45.86
N ARG A 629 13.18 10.79 -45.09
CA ARG A 629 14.22 11.77 -45.43
C ARG A 629 15.58 11.09 -45.38
N GLU A 630 16.39 11.32 -46.41
CA GLU A 630 17.75 10.81 -46.52
C GLU A 630 18.74 11.94 -46.30
N VAL A 631 19.83 11.64 -45.60
CA VAL A 631 20.95 12.57 -45.44
C VAL A 631 22.27 11.81 -45.60
N THR A 632 23.30 12.48 -46.08
CA THR A 632 24.66 11.92 -46.20
C THR A 632 25.55 12.27 -45.01
N ASN A 633 25.09 13.23 -44.20
CA ASN A 633 25.79 13.81 -43.06
C ASN A 633 24.82 13.96 -41.88
N LEU A 634 25.24 13.59 -40.67
CA LEU A 634 24.47 13.69 -39.44
C LEU A 634 24.16 15.14 -39.05
N MET A 635 24.96 16.11 -39.49
CA MET A 635 24.68 17.53 -39.31
C MET A 635 23.40 17.99 -40.04
N ASP A 636 23.01 17.28 -41.11
CA ASP A 636 21.83 17.60 -41.91
C ASP A 636 20.55 16.94 -41.35
N ALA A 637 20.68 16.02 -40.38
CA ALA A 637 19.57 15.31 -39.75
C ALA A 637 18.78 16.24 -38.82
#